data_AF-A0A812P9H6-F1
#
_entry.id   AF-A0A812P9H6-F1
#
_cell.length_a   1.000
_cell.length_b   1.000
_cell.length_c   1.000
_cell.angle_alpha   90.00
_cell.angle_beta   90.00
_cell.angle_gamma   90.00
#
_symmetry.space_group_name_H-M   'P 1'
#
loop_
_entity.id
_entity.type
_entity.pdbx_description
1 polymer ?
#
loop_
_entity_poly.entity_id
_entity_poly.type
_entity_poly.pdbx_seq_one_letter_code
_entity_poly.pdbx_strand_id
1 'polypeptide(L)'
;MAMDSSGVGLGFAEATAALQEHLDCEERHLQKMRRQMEEDLDAKLPSKGEEEKNCPTPSARDTVRLNVGGNTGFTTRRDTLTAIPGSRLALLFSGRWDKALRRDENGRVFLDVDPVQFRALLAWLVDLKRLEPDTPAPSPPVDSLPQSYRAGFLSLCSYLCCRDACISQKQISELTHDELTSSVQPLQALRELSDSTLVSRDQVKQLNTWLKATGNVTGEPSLNLLYRASRDGFSHQAFHQKCDAQGPTVLVARSAGGHLFGGYTETPWDSSVAGGQYKPCTESFLFRLAGPGTVQPSKHKIFQNHPQGIYCHPGHSATFGGGHDMRVYPQGAAAQVAFSMGNTYSSASPQGNFTFLAETQQAVVTDVEVFAVAGYMDLRSASQSLLSHAKKLKTELEPSEQELLDKALAVCTAALDQGNGLLAAQASMSSWCAALDEEAQFLAQFMGTPSDIVCLNVGGQLVSTLHSTLTFFSDSALAKKFAENWTLQDEEVVEGGIFFDEDPDLFQVVLLHLRLGRLLGNTFSPKLPSGKRAPWLRLLKYLNLQTVIKESWDSDLLAGESERDKLLSMLCESTPDSTREVSLDLLYRASRDGFSHQAFHQKCDAQGPTVLVARSARGHLFGGYTETPWDSSVAGGQYKACSESFLFRLAGPGTVQPSKHKIFQNHPNGIYCHPGHSATFGGGHDMRVFSQGAAAKVAFSIGNTYSSASPQGNFTFLAETQQAVVTDVEVFAVTRQ
;
A
#
# COMPACT_ATOMS: atom_id res chain seq x y z
N MET A 1 -12.61 -68.89 17.12
CA MET A 1 -13.88 -68.18 16.87
C MET A 1 -13.73 -67.48 15.53
N ALA A 2 -14.37 -68.02 14.50
CA ALA A 2 -14.41 -67.39 13.18
C ALA A 2 -15.34 -66.17 13.26
N MET A 3 -14.81 -64.97 13.05
CA MET A 3 -15.67 -63.81 12.77
C MET A 3 -15.94 -63.77 11.27
N ASP A 4 -17.21 -63.57 10.97
CA ASP A 4 -17.85 -63.58 9.66
C ASP A 4 -17.31 -62.45 8.75
N SER A 5 -16.64 -62.81 7.66
CA SER A 5 -16.04 -61.88 6.69
C SER A 5 -17.05 -61.31 5.67
N SER A 6 -18.32 -61.75 5.71
CA SER A 6 -19.35 -61.33 4.77
C SER A 6 -20.02 -59.99 5.11
N GLY A 7 -20.03 -59.60 6.40
CA GLY A 7 -20.67 -58.35 6.87
C GLY A 7 -19.86 -57.07 6.61
N VAL A 8 -18.53 -57.18 6.48
CA VAL A 8 -17.63 -56.02 6.29
C VAL A 8 -17.67 -55.50 4.85
N GLY A 9 -17.89 -56.38 3.86
CA GLY A 9 -17.95 -56.02 2.44
C GLY A 9 -19.23 -55.27 2.04
N LEU A 10 -20.37 -55.58 2.67
CA LEU A 10 -21.65 -54.89 2.43
C LEU A 10 -21.65 -53.47 3.01
N GLY A 11 -21.13 -53.28 4.24
CA GLY A 11 -21.07 -51.96 4.87
C GLY A 11 -20.13 -50.99 4.17
N PHE A 12 -19.07 -51.48 3.51
CA PHE A 12 -18.14 -50.63 2.76
C PHE A 12 -18.75 -50.12 1.44
N ALA A 13 -19.49 -50.97 0.73
CA ALA A 13 -20.17 -50.61 -0.51
C ALA A 13 -21.28 -49.57 -0.27
N GLU A 14 -22.07 -49.73 0.81
CA GLU A 14 -23.09 -48.77 1.23
C GLU A 14 -22.46 -47.42 1.64
N ALA A 15 -21.34 -47.44 2.38
CA ALA A 15 -20.62 -46.23 2.76
C ALA A 15 -20.06 -45.46 1.53
N THR A 16 -19.52 -46.17 0.53
CA THR A 16 -19.05 -45.54 -0.71
C THR A 16 -20.19 -44.96 -1.56
N ALA A 17 -21.35 -45.63 -1.60
CA ALA A 17 -22.52 -45.12 -2.32
C ALA A 17 -23.11 -43.87 -1.64
N ALA A 18 -23.16 -43.86 -0.31
CA ALA A 18 -23.62 -42.71 0.47
C ALA A 18 -22.69 -41.50 0.32
N LEU A 19 -21.37 -41.72 0.25
CA LEU A 19 -20.39 -40.64 0.03
C LEU A 19 -20.55 -40.03 -1.37
N GLN A 20 -20.74 -40.86 -2.41
CA GLN A 20 -20.96 -40.39 -3.78
C GLN A 20 -22.28 -39.60 -3.89
N GLU A 21 -23.36 -40.09 -3.28
CA GLU A 21 -24.65 -39.40 -3.29
C GLU A 21 -24.59 -38.04 -2.57
N HIS A 22 -23.81 -37.95 -1.48
CA HIS A 22 -23.58 -36.70 -0.77
C HIS A 22 -22.78 -35.70 -1.61
N LEU A 23 -21.72 -36.15 -2.31
CA LEU A 23 -20.95 -35.32 -3.24
C LEU A 23 -21.80 -34.79 -4.41
N ASP A 24 -22.63 -35.64 -5.00
CA ASP A 24 -23.56 -35.23 -6.08
C ASP A 24 -24.65 -34.25 -5.56
N CYS A 25 -24.97 -34.30 -4.27
CA CYS A 25 -25.87 -33.35 -3.61
C CYS A 25 -25.21 -31.97 -3.42
N GLU A 26 -23.97 -31.96 -2.91
CA GLU A 26 -23.13 -30.76 -2.76
C GLU A 26 -22.88 -30.08 -4.10
N GLU A 27 -22.56 -30.83 -5.16
CA GLU A 27 -22.34 -30.28 -6.50
C GLU A 27 -23.61 -29.60 -7.06
N ARG A 28 -24.78 -30.22 -6.87
CA ARG A 28 -26.07 -29.61 -7.24
C ARG A 28 -26.38 -28.36 -6.41
N HIS A 29 -25.96 -28.33 -5.14
CA HIS A 29 -26.11 -27.17 -4.27
C HIS A 29 -25.22 -26.01 -4.75
N LEU A 30 -23.95 -26.27 -5.06
CA LEU A 30 -23.00 -25.29 -5.62
C LEU A 30 -23.46 -24.75 -6.98
N GLN A 31 -24.01 -25.60 -7.86
CA GLN A 31 -24.59 -25.16 -9.14
C GLN A 31 -25.81 -24.25 -8.95
N LYS A 32 -26.68 -24.55 -7.98
CA LYS A 32 -27.80 -23.66 -7.62
C LYS A 32 -27.31 -22.33 -7.05
N MET A 33 -26.32 -22.36 -6.16
CA MET A 33 -25.76 -21.17 -5.53
C MET A 33 -25.07 -20.28 -6.57
N ARG A 34 -24.35 -20.88 -7.55
CA ARG A 34 -23.82 -20.17 -8.72
C ARG A 34 -24.93 -19.47 -9.51
N ARG A 35 -26.01 -20.18 -9.85
CA ARG A 35 -27.12 -19.61 -10.63
C ARG A 35 -27.81 -18.46 -9.89
N GLN A 36 -28.05 -18.63 -8.59
CA GLN A 36 -28.63 -17.58 -7.75
C GLN A 36 -27.73 -16.34 -7.68
N MET A 37 -26.42 -16.53 -7.64
CA MET A 37 -25.45 -15.44 -7.60
C MET A 37 -25.30 -14.72 -8.95
N GLU A 38 -25.43 -15.46 -10.06
CA GLU A 38 -25.54 -14.88 -11.41
C GLU A 38 -26.83 -14.06 -11.56
N GLU A 39 -27.95 -14.55 -11.03
CA GLU A 39 -29.23 -13.83 -10.99
C GLU A 39 -29.15 -12.57 -10.11
N ASP A 40 -28.50 -12.63 -8.94
CA ASP A 40 -28.27 -11.50 -8.05
C ASP A 40 -27.30 -10.45 -8.65
N LEU A 41 -26.31 -10.90 -9.44
CA LEU A 41 -25.40 -10.03 -10.18
C LEU A 41 -26.15 -9.27 -11.29
N ASP A 42 -27.01 -9.98 -12.03
CA ASP A 42 -27.90 -9.37 -13.03
C ASP A 42 -28.91 -8.39 -12.40
N ALA A 43 -29.34 -8.63 -11.16
CA ALA A 43 -30.25 -7.75 -10.42
C ALA A 43 -29.57 -6.51 -9.82
N LYS A 44 -28.27 -6.56 -9.51
CA LYS A 44 -27.47 -5.41 -9.03
C LYS A 44 -27.01 -4.47 -10.15
N LEU A 45 -27.07 -4.93 -11.39
CA LEU A 45 -26.85 -4.09 -12.58
C LEU A 45 -28.08 -3.21 -12.82
N PRO A 46 -27.92 -1.94 -13.25
CA PRO A 46 -29.06 -1.10 -13.63
C PRO A 46 -29.89 -1.79 -14.71
N SER A 47 -31.22 -1.81 -14.52
CA SER A 47 -32.17 -2.55 -15.35
C SER A 47 -31.87 -2.44 -16.85
N LYS A 48 -31.75 -3.59 -17.54
CA LYS A 48 -31.78 -3.66 -19.01
C LYS A 48 -33.07 -3.01 -19.49
N GLY A 49 -32.99 -1.74 -19.90
CA GLY A 49 -34.10 -1.05 -20.55
C GLY A 49 -34.46 -1.76 -21.84
N GLU A 50 -35.75 -1.81 -22.17
CA GLU A 50 -36.31 -2.49 -23.35
C GLU A 50 -35.75 -1.97 -24.70
N GLU A 51 -34.94 -0.91 -24.70
CA GLU A 51 -34.29 -0.30 -25.87
C GLU A 51 -33.00 -0.99 -26.35
N GLU A 52 -32.59 -2.13 -25.77
CA GLU A 52 -31.40 -2.87 -26.23
C GLU A 52 -31.56 -3.55 -27.60
N LYS A 53 -32.80 -3.72 -28.10
CA LYS A 53 -33.05 -4.45 -29.36
C LYS A 53 -32.67 -3.70 -30.64
N ASN A 54 -32.18 -2.45 -30.57
CA ASN A 54 -31.93 -1.63 -31.77
C ASN A 54 -30.61 -0.82 -31.80
N CYS A 55 -29.63 -1.12 -30.95
CA CYS A 55 -28.33 -0.41 -30.99
C CYS A 55 -27.30 -1.17 -31.86
N PRO A 56 -26.62 -0.50 -32.81
CA PRO A 56 -25.50 -1.10 -33.55
C PRO A 56 -24.38 -1.52 -32.60
N THR A 57 -23.74 -2.66 -32.84
CA THR A 57 -22.57 -3.10 -32.09
C THR A 57 -21.43 -2.08 -32.24
N PRO A 58 -20.81 -1.62 -31.14
CA PRO A 58 -19.75 -0.63 -31.20
C PRO A 58 -18.55 -1.17 -31.98
N SER A 59 -18.08 -0.40 -32.97
CA SER A 59 -16.95 -0.77 -33.83
C SER A 59 -15.65 -0.18 -33.28
N ALA A 60 -14.54 -0.91 -33.44
CA ALA A 60 -13.20 -0.43 -33.08
C ALA A 60 -12.84 0.89 -33.81
N ARG A 61 -13.49 1.18 -34.95
CA ARG A 61 -13.27 2.39 -35.75
C ARG A 61 -14.11 3.59 -35.29
N ASP A 62 -14.97 3.44 -34.29
CA ASP A 62 -15.87 4.48 -33.81
C ASP A 62 -15.09 5.68 -33.28
N THR A 63 -15.62 6.86 -33.57
CA THR A 63 -15.08 8.12 -33.06
C THR A 63 -15.79 8.47 -31.76
N VAL A 64 -15.02 8.68 -30.69
CA VAL A 64 -15.50 9.03 -29.36
C VAL A 64 -15.20 10.51 -29.11
N ARG A 65 -16.23 11.29 -28.78
CA ARG A 65 -16.12 12.69 -28.36
C ARG A 65 -16.08 12.75 -26.84
N LEU A 66 -15.07 13.42 -26.30
CA LEU A 66 -14.82 13.51 -24.86
C LEU A 66 -14.87 14.98 -24.41
N ASN A 67 -15.39 15.20 -23.21
CA ASN A 67 -15.20 16.40 -22.43
C ASN A 67 -14.30 16.05 -21.25
N VAL A 68 -13.07 16.56 -21.25
CA VAL A 68 -12.05 16.20 -20.26
C VAL A 68 -11.79 17.42 -19.38
N GLY A 69 -12.29 17.37 -18.16
CA GLY A 69 -12.13 18.47 -17.19
C GLY A 69 -12.68 19.82 -17.66
N GLY A 70 -13.65 19.85 -18.57
CA GLY A 70 -14.22 21.04 -19.21
C GLY A 70 -13.66 21.34 -20.60
N ASN A 71 -12.54 20.73 -20.98
CA ASN A 71 -12.00 20.87 -22.33
C ASN A 71 -12.74 19.92 -23.28
N THR A 72 -13.51 20.49 -24.20
CA THR A 72 -14.34 19.75 -25.15
C THR A 72 -13.60 19.41 -26.46
N GLY A 73 -12.33 19.82 -26.60
CA GLY A 73 -11.50 19.63 -27.79
C GLY A 73 -10.96 18.21 -27.98
N PHE A 74 -11.49 17.21 -27.28
CA PHE A 74 -11.04 15.83 -27.36
C PHE A 74 -11.96 15.01 -28.26
N THR A 75 -11.40 14.51 -29.36
CA THR A 75 -12.05 13.57 -30.26
C THR A 75 -11.00 12.55 -30.68
N THR A 76 -11.28 11.27 -30.45
CA THR A 76 -10.33 10.19 -30.74
C THR A 76 -11.06 8.92 -31.17
N ARG A 77 -10.33 7.91 -31.61
CA ARG A 77 -10.89 6.61 -32.00
C ARG A 77 -10.98 5.68 -30.78
N ARG A 78 -12.00 4.83 -30.74
CA ARG A 78 -12.17 3.81 -29.69
C ARG A 78 -10.94 2.91 -29.58
N ASP A 79 -10.40 2.47 -30.72
CA ASP A 79 -9.17 1.67 -30.77
C ASP A 79 -7.94 2.32 -30.11
N THR A 80 -7.93 3.65 -29.99
CA THR A 80 -6.85 4.40 -29.35
C THR A 80 -7.02 4.39 -27.83
N LEU A 81 -8.25 4.56 -27.35
CA LEU A 81 -8.60 4.46 -25.93
C LEU A 81 -8.43 3.04 -25.39
N THR A 82 -8.55 2.03 -26.27
CA THR A 82 -8.36 0.61 -25.95
C THR A 82 -7.00 0.08 -26.41
N ALA A 83 -6.02 0.95 -26.69
CA ALA A 83 -4.72 0.55 -27.24
C ALA A 83 -3.90 -0.36 -26.30
N ILE A 84 -4.19 -0.33 -25.00
CA ILE A 84 -3.59 -1.22 -24.00
C ILE A 84 -4.68 -2.21 -23.53
N PRO A 85 -4.71 -3.44 -24.08
CA PRO A 85 -5.66 -4.47 -23.63
C PRO A 85 -5.49 -4.77 -22.13
N GLY A 86 -6.60 -5.00 -21.44
CA GLY A 86 -6.62 -5.26 -19.99
C GLY A 86 -6.44 -4.01 -19.10
N SER A 87 -6.35 -2.82 -19.69
CA SER A 87 -6.30 -1.58 -18.92
C SER A 87 -7.70 -1.09 -18.51
N ARG A 88 -7.77 -0.32 -17.42
CA ARG A 88 -9.02 0.32 -16.96
C ARG A 88 -9.62 1.27 -17.99
N LEU A 89 -8.78 1.96 -18.78
CA LEU A 89 -9.24 2.79 -19.88
C LEU A 89 -9.87 1.96 -21.01
N ALA A 90 -9.29 0.79 -21.31
CA ALA A 90 -9.86 -0.13 -22.27
C ALA A 90 -11.19 -0.73 -21.79
N LEU A 91 -11.33 -1.00 -20.49
CA LEU A 91 -12.59 -1.44 -19.88
C LEU A 91 -13.69 -0.38 -20.06
N LEU A 92 -13.37 0.89 -19.75
CA LEU A 92 -14.30 2.02 -19.85
C LEU A 92 -14.84 2.19 -21.27
N PHE A 93 -13.98 2.05 -22.28
CA PHE A 93 -14.31 2.22 -23.70
C PHE A 93 -14.49 0.92 -24.48
N SER A 94 -14.71 -0.20 -23.78
CA SER A 94 -14.97 -1.52 -24.38
C SER A 94 -16.25 -1.56 -25.24
N GLY A 95 -17.10 -0.54 -25.15
CA GLY A 95 -18.40 -0.46 -25.83
C GLY A 95 -19.56 -0.96 -24.98
N ARG A 96 -19.28 -1.76 -23.95
CA ARG A 96 -20.30 -2.31 -23.02
C ARG A 96 -21.00 -1.23 -22.21
N TRP A 97 -20.28 -0.20 -21.82
CA TRP A 97 -20.74 0.81 -20.85
C TRP A 97 -21.17 2.13 -21.50
N ASP A 98 -21.13 2.24 -22.83
CA ASP A 98 -21.30 3.49 -23.57
C ASP A 98 -22.57 4.29 -23.23
N LYS A 99 -23.67 3.58 -22.88
CA LYS A 99 -24.95 4.20 -22.48
C LYS A 99 -24.98 4.62 -21.00
N ALA A 100 -24.17 4.00 -20.15
CA ALA A 100 -24.11 4.26 -18.71
C ALA A 100 -23.05 5.29 -18.33
N LEU A 101 -22.07 5.55 -19.19
CA LEU A 101 -21.06 6.58 -18.97
C LEU A 101 -21.71 7.97 -18.85
N ARG A 102 -21.28 8.73 -17.84
CA ARG A 102 -21.71 10.13 -17.66
C ARG A 102 -21.36 10.95 -18.91
N ARG A 103 -22.30 11.79 -19.34
CA ARG A 103 -22.15 12.69 -20.48
C ARG A 103 -22.46 14.12 -20.09
N ASP A 104 -21.85 15.06 -20.80
CA ASP A 104 -22.21 16.47 -20.71
C ASP A 104 -23.53 16.75 -21.46
N GLU A 105 -24.03 17.98 -21.38
CA GLU A 105 -25.26 18.44 -22.05
C GLU A 105 -25.24 18.25 -23.57
N ASN A 106 -24.05 18.18 -24.17
CA ASN A 106 -23.85 17.97 -25.60
C ASN A 106 -23.65 16.49 -25.97
N GLY A 107 -23.87 15.57 -25.03
CA GLY A 107 -23.75 14.13 -25.22
C GLY A 107 -22.31 13.62 -25.32
N ARG A 108 -21.30 14.41 -24.97
CA ARG A 108 -19.89 13.97 -24.96
C ARG A 108 -19.61 13.22 -23.66
N VAL A 109 -18.81 12.16 -23.71
CA VAL A 109 -18.44 11.41 -22.48
C VAL A 109 -17.58 12.32 -21.60
N PHE A 110 -17.98 12.51 -20.35
CA PHE A 110 -17.28 13.38 -19.42
C PHE A 110 -16.26 12.61 -18.60
N LEU A 111 -15.01 13.07 -18.60
CA LEU A 111 -13.91 12.54 -17.78
C LEU A 111 -13.41 13.64 -16.85
N ASP A 112 -13.59 13.45 -15.55
CA ASP A 112 -13.11 14.39 -14.53
C ASP A 112 -11.63 14.16 -14.18
N VAL A 113 -10.78 14.39 -15.18
CA VAL A 113 -9.32 14.33 -15.09
C VAL A 113 -8.74 15.61 -15.67
N ASP A 114 -7.46 15.86 -15.38
CA ASP A 114 -6.79 17.05 -15.91
C ASP A 114 -6.59 16.96 -17.44
N PRO A 115 -7.01 17.99 -18.22
CA PRO A 115 -6.92 17.96 -19.66
C PRO A 115 -5.48 18.01 -20.21
N VAL A 116 -4.53 18.62 -19.48
CA VAL A 116 -3.12 18.68 -19.91
C VAL A 116 -2.50 17.28 -19.81
N GLN A 117 -2.71 16.61 -18.67
CA GLN A 117 -2.22 15.24 -18.44
C GLN A 117 -2.89 14.23 -19.38
N PHE A 118 -4.20 14.33 -19.57
CA PHE A 118 -4.92 13.40 -20.45
C PHE A 118 -4.56 13.58 -21.93
N ARG A 119 -4.21 14.80 -22.36
CA ARG A 119 -3.70 15.05 -23.72
C ARG A 119 -2.37 14.36 -23.96
N ALA A 120 -1.44 14.43 -23.00
CA ALA A 120 -0.17 13.71 -23.08
C ALA A 120 -0.39 12.19 -23.07
N LEU A 121 -1.34 11.70 -22.29
CA LEU A 121 -1.72 10.29 -22.25
C LEU A 121 -2.25 9.84 -23.62
N LEU A 122 -3.17 10.59 -24.22
CA LEU A 122 -3.71 10.29 -25.55
C LEU A 122 -2.64 10.31 -26.64
N ALA A 123 -1.72 11.29 -26.62
CA ALA A 123 -0.62 11.34 -27.57
C ALA A 123 0.26 10.07 -27.46
N TRP A 124 0.58 9.66 -26.24
CA TRP A 124 1.32 8.42 -25.98
C TRP A 124 0.56 7.17 -26.47
N LEU A 125 -0.75 7.07 -26.23
CA LEU A 125 -1.55 5.94 -26.75
C LEU A 125 -1.58 5.89 -28.29
N VAL A 126 -1.59 7.05 -28.96
CA VAL A 126 -1.50 7.12 -30.42
C VAL A 126 -0.15 6.62 -30.91
N ASP A 127 0.94 6.95 -30.22
CA ASP A 127 2.28 6.47 -30.56
C ASP A 127 2.40 4.96 -30.32
N LEU A 128 1.85 4.43 -29.23
CA LEU A 128 1.80 2.98 -28.97
C LEU A 128 1.14 2.21 -30.11
N LYS A 129 0.08 2.77 -30.70
CA LYS A 129 -0.63 2.15 -31.82
C LYS A 129 0.18 2.11 -33.13
N ARG A 130 1.18 2.98 -33.28
CA ARG A 130 2.04 3.07 -34.47
C ARG A 130 3.24 2.13 -34.40
N LEU A 131 3.47 1.47 -33.26
CA LEU A 131 4.61 0.58 -33.08
C LEU A 131 4.42 -0.74 -33.83
N GLU A 132 5.51 -1.24 -34.39
CA GLU A 132 5.57 -2.59 -34.93
C GLU A 132 5.62 -3.62 -33.78
N PRO A 133 5.12 -4.85 -33.97
CA PRO A 133 4.99 -5.86 -32.92
C PRO A 133 6.26 -6.16 -32.11
N ASP A 134 7.44 -6.00 -32.72
CA ASP A 134 8.73 -6.34 -32.13
C ASP A 134 9.47 -5.13 -31.52
N THR A 135 8.86 -3.93 -31.52
CA THR A 135 9.48 -2.72 -30.95
C THR A 135 9.13 -2.58 -29.46
N PRO A 136 10.12 -2.38 -28.56
CA PRO A 136 9.83 -2.15 -27.15
C PRO A 136 8.97 -0.91 -26.95
N ALA A 137 7.95 -1.02 -26.09
CA ALA A 137 7.02 0.08 -25.85
C ALA A 137 7.74 1.30 -25.24
N PRO A 138 7.56 2.51 -25.81
CA PRO A 138 8.12 3.73 -25.28
C PRO A 138 7.51 4.06 -23.91
N SER A 139 8.36 4.55 -23.02
CA SER A 139 7.92 5.06 -21.71
C SER A 139 6.96 6.24 -21.88
N PRO A 140 6.05 6.50 -20.92
CA PRO A 140 5.19 7.68 -20.96
C PRO A 140 6.02 8.97 -21.07
N PRO A 141 5.58 9.98 -21.85
CA PRO A 141 6.37 11.18 -22.16
C PRO A 141 6.37 12.20 -21.00
N VAL A 142 6.83 11.79 -19.82
CA VAL A 142 6.82 12.61 -18.60
C VAL A 142 7.59 13.92 -18.79
N ASP A 143 8.71 13.88 -19.51
CA ASP A 143 9.56 15.05 -19.70
C ASP A 143 8.96 16.14 -20.59
N SER A 144 7.93 15.80 -21.38
CA SER A 144 7.18 16.77 -22.20
C SER A 144 6.25 17.67 -21.38
N LEU A 145 5.97 17.31 -20.13
CA LEU A 145 5.08 18.04 -19.24
C LEU A 145 5.84 18.99 -18.30
N PRO A 146 5.23 20.14 -17.92
CA PRO A 146 5.77 20.99 -16.87
C PRO A 146 5.93 20.22 -15.57
N GLN A 147 6.94 20.57 -14.76
CA GLN A 147 7.33 19.78 -13.59
C GLN A 147 6.18 19.57 -12.58
N SER A 148 5.27 20.54 -12.46
CA SER A 148 4.07 20.48 -11.61
C SER A 148 3.09 19.36 -12.02
N TYR A 149 3.03 18.99 -13.29
CA TYR A 149 2.09 18.00 -13.83
C TYR A 149 2.67 16.59 -13.90
N ARG A 150 4.00 16.42 -13.80
CA ARG A 150 4.70 15.13 -14.01
C ARG A 150 4.26 14.03 -13.04
N ALA A 151 4.19 14.35 -11.75
CA ALA A 151 3.78 13.38 -10.72
C ALA A 151 2.34 12.92 -10.95
N GLY A 152 1.42 13.87 -11.17
CA GLY A 152 0.01 13.54 -11.42
C GLY A 152 -0.20 12.76 -12.72
N PHE A 153 0.59 13.06 -13.75
CA PHE A 153 0.56 12.30 -15.01
C PHE A 153 0.97 10.85 -14.81
N LEU A 154 2.05 10.59 -14.07
CA LEU A 154 2.48 9.23 -13.75
C LEU A 154 1.42 8.47 -12.94
N SER A 155 0.82 9.12 -11.94
CA SER A 155 -0.27 8.54 -11.16
C SER A 155 -1.49 8.23 -12.03
N LEU A 156 -1.84 9.12 -12.96
CA LEU A 156 -2.93 8.91 -13.91
C LEU A 156 -2.66 7.75 -14.87
N CYS A 157 -1.45 7.65 -15.41
CA CYS A 157 -1.02 6.53 -16.25
C CYS A 157 -1.06 5.21 -15.46
N SER A 158 -0.55 5.21 -14.23
CA SER A 158 -0.62 4.04 -13.35
C SER A 158 -2.06 3.60 -13.10
N TYR A 159 -2.99 4.55 -12.94
CA TYR A 159 -4.40 4.25 -12.72
C TYR A 159 -5.10 3.72 -13.98
N LEU A 160 -4.97 4.42 -15.11
CA LEU A 160 -5.78 4.15 -16.30
C LEU A 160 -5.17 3.09 -17.22
N CYS A 161 -3.84 2.93 -17.22
CA CYS A 161 -3.11 2.15 -18.22
C CYS A 161 -2.41 0.90 -17.66
N CYS A 162 -2.50 0.62 -16.36
CA CYS A 162 -1.95 -0.60 -15.78
C CYS A 162 -2.75 -1.83 -16.24
N ARG A 163 -2.04 -2.91 -16.63
CA ARG A 163 -2.61 -4.17 -17.15
C ARG A 163 -3.06 -5.14 -16.08
N ASP A 164 -2.61 -4.95 -14.83
CA ASP A 164 -2.80 -5.93 -13.76
C ASP A 164 -4.24 -5.97 -13.21
N ALA A 165 -5.14 -5.10 -13.69
CA ALA A 165 -6.46 -4.89 -13.10
C ALA A 165 -7.66 -5.46 -13.89
N CYS A 166 -7.50 -5.94 -15.13
CA CYS A 166 -8.62 -6.55 -15.87
C CYS A 166 -8.21 -7.88 -16.50
N ILE A 167 -8.46 -8.99 -15.79
CA ILE A 167 -8.53 -10.31 -16.42
C ILE A 167 -9.75 -10.27 -17.34
N SER A 168 -9.51 -10.07 -18.64
CA SER A 168 -10.62 -9.99 -19.59
C SER A 168 -11.37 -11.33 -19.64
N GLN A 169 -12.70 -11.27 -19.60
CA GLN A 169 -13.63 -12.40 -19.81
C GLN A 169 -13.30 -13.25 -21.05
N LYS A 170 -12.57 -12.70 -22.03
CA LYS A 170 -12.16 -13.40 -23.25
C LYS A 170 -11.09 -14.47 -23.03
N GLN A 171 -10.27 -14.36 -21.98
CA GLN A 171 -9.35 -15.43 -21.57
C GLN A 171 -10.09 -16.54 -20.78
N ILE A 172 -11.22 -16.23 -20.14
CA ILE A 172 -11.97 -17.19 -19.31
C ILE A 172 -12.72 -18.23 -20.16
N SER A 173 -13.15 -17.86 -21.39
CA SER A 173 -13.86 -18.79 -22.28
C SER A 173 -12.96 -19.77 -23.04
N GLU A 174 -11.65 -19.53 -23.09
CA GLU A 174 -10.71 -20.32 -23.93
C GLU A 174 -9.63 -21.07 -23.12
N LEU A 175 -9.50 -20.84 -21.81
CA LEU A 175 -8.52 -21.53 -20.97
C LEU A 175 -8.98 -22.96 -20.63
N THR A 176 -8.17 -23.94 -21.00
CA THR A 176 -8.42 -25.35 -20.67
C THR A 176 -7.97 -25.70 -19.24
N HIS A 177 -8.57 -26.74 -18.66
CA HIS A 177 -8.37 -27.17 -17.26
C HIS A 177 -6.89 -27.42 -16.90
N ASP A 178 -6.05 -27.80 -17.87
CA ASP A 178 -4.62 -28.07 -17.69
C ASP A 178 -3.74 -26.81 -17.62
N GLU A 179 -4.17 -25.67 -18.18
CA GLU A 179 -3.38 -24.42 -18.14
C GLU A 179 -3.61 -23.62 -16.84
N LEU A 180 -4.75 -23.87 -16.17
CA LEU A 180 -5.11 -23.30 -14.87
C LEU A 180 -4.25 -23.83 -13.70
N THR A 181 -3.68 -25.03 -13.82
CA THR A 181 -2.89 -25.65 -12.75
C THR A 181 -1.41 -25.26 -12.77
N SER A 182 -0.90 -24.81 -13.92
CA SER A 182 0.53 -24.46 -14.14
C SER A 182 0.89 -23.01 -13.77
N SER A 183 -0.05 -22.06 -13.91
CA SER A 183 0.24 -20.61 -13.79
C SER A 183 -0.02 -19.99 -12.41
N VAL A 184 -0.49 -20.76 -11.43
CA VAL A 184 -0.98 -20.25 -10.12
C VAL A 184 0.14 -19.99 -9.10
N GLN A 185 1.35 -20.54 -9.30
CA GLN A 185 2.41 -20.44 -8.30
C GLN A 185 3.00 -19.02 -8.08
N PRO A 186 3.13 -18.12 -9.07
CA PRO A 186 3.69 -16.78 -8.84
C PRO A 186 2.67 -15.75 -8.33
N LEU A 187 1.36 -15.95 -8.58
CA LEU A 187 0.32 -14.95 -8.29
C LEU A 187 -0.34 -15.11 -6.91
N GLN A 188 -0.27 -16.29 -6.28
CA GLN A 188 -0.73 -16.47 -4.90
C GLN A 188 0.10 -15.66 -3.90
N ALA A 189 1.41 -15.56 -4.10
CA ALA A 189 2.30 -14.77 -3.23
C ALA A 189 2.07 -13.25 -3.30
N LEU A 190 1.38 -12.75 -4.35
CA LEU A 190 1.08 -11.33 -4.55
C LEU A 190 -0.25 -10.89 -3.92
N ARG A 191 -1.14 -11.83 -3.55
CA ARG A 191 -2.48 -11.55 -3.01
C ARG A 191 -2.57 -11.47 -1.48
N GLU A 192 -1.58 -11.99 -0.76
CA GLU A 192 -1.64 -12.16 0.71
C GLU A 192 -1.52 -10.85 1.53
N LEU A 193 -1.49 -9.68 0.88
CA LEU A 193 -1.09 -8.42 1.52
C LEU A 193 -1.96 -7.20 1.16
N SER A 194 -3.00 -7.34 0.34
CA SER A 194 -3.87 -6.18 0.01
C SER A 194 -4.84 -5.81 1.12
N ASP A 195 -5.20 -6.78 1.98
CA ASP A 195 -6.34 -6.64 2.88
C ASP A 195 -5.96 -6.47 4.36
N SER A 196 -4.70 -6.48 4.76
CA SER A 196 -4.36 -6.18 6.18
C SER A 196 -4.07 -4.69 6.37
N THR A 197 -4.63 -4.12 7.44
CA THR A 197 -4.34 -2.75 7.90
C THR A 197 -3.44 -2.71 9.14
N LEU A 198 -3.19 -3.87 9.76
CA LEU A 198 -2.41 -3.97 11.00
C LEU A 198 -1.01 -4.56 10.81
N VAL A 199 -0.83 -5.56 9.93
CA VAL A 199 0.45 -6.25 9.78
C VAL A 199 1.19 -5.88 8.50
N SER A 200 2.51 -5.67 8.62
CA SER A 200 3.40 -5.43 7.49
C SER A 200 3.89 -6.74 6.85
N ARG A 201 4.48 -6.64 5.65
CA ARG A 201 5.06 -7.80 4.95
C ARG A 201 6.06 -8.59 5.78
N ASP A 202 6.91 -7.92 6.55
CA ASP A 202 7.93 -8.58 7.37
C ASP A 202 7.33 -9.24 8.61
N GLN A 203 6.26 -8.68 9.17
CA GLN A 203 5.52 -9.30 10.27
C GLN A 203 4.77 -10.55 9.80
N VAL A 204 4.21 -10.54 8.59
CA VAL A 204 3.62 -11.73 7.95
C VAL A 204 4.67 -12.81 7.72
N LYS A 205 5.87 -12.47 7.22
CA LYS A 205 6.97 -13.44 7.10
C LYS A 205 7.34 -14.06 8.45
N GLN A 206 7.34 -13.27 9.52
CA GLN A 206 7.61 -13.76 10.87
C GLN A 206 6.52 -14.73 11.35
N LEU A 207 5.24 -14.41 11.13
CA LEU A 207 4.11 -15.28 11.42
C LEU A 207 4.20 -16.58 10.60
N ASN A 208 4.44 -16.51 9.30
CA ASN A 208 4.59 -17.67 8.43
C ASN A 208 5.73 -18.59 8.88
N THR A 209 6.85 -18.01 9.32
CA THR A 209 7.96 -18.77 9.93
C THR A 209 7.51 -19.52 11.19
N TRP A 210 6.75 -18.86 12.07
CA TRP A 210 6.24 -19.49 13.29
C TRP A 210 5.15 -20.53 13.04
N LEU A 211 4.33 -20.35 12.00
CA LEU A 211 3.29 -21.30 11.59
C LEU A 211 3.91 -22.56 10.99
N LYS A 212 4.92 -22.45 10.12
CA LYS A 212 5.66 -23.62 9.61
C LYS A 212 6.29 -24.45 10.71
N ALA A 213 6.79 -23.80 11.77
CA ALA A 213 7.41 -24.47 12.90
C ALA A 213 6.44 -25.27 13.79
N THR A 214 5.12 -25.21 13.55
CA THR A 214 4.12 -26.03 14.25
C THR A 214 4.00 -27.45 13.68
N GLY A 215 4.55 -27.71 12.48
CA GLY A 215 4.40 -29.01 11.79
C GLY A 215 3.00 -29.29 11.23
N ASN A 216 2.04 -28.43 11.54
CA ASN A 216 0.62 -28.52 11.17
C ASN A 216 0.30 -27.90 9.80
N VAL A 217 1.24 -27.14 9.22
CA VAL A 217 1.09 -26.49 7.91
C VAL A 217 2.11 -27.08 6.94
N THR A 218 1.63 -27.68 5.85
CA THR A 218 2.48 -28.20 4.77
C THR A 218 2.53 -27.20 3.62
N GLY A 219 3.70 -26.57 3.39
CA GLY A 219 3.90 -25.56 2.36
C GLY A 219 4.07 -24.14 2.91
N GLU A 220 3.85 -23.13 2.05
CA GLU A 220 3.79 -21.72 2.47
C GLU A 220 2.39 -21.44 3.06
N PRO A 221 2.27 -21.06 4.35
CA PRO A 221 0.99 -20.65 4.92
C PRO A 221 0.50 -19.36 4.26
N SER A 222 -0.77 -19.38 3.86
CA SER A 222 -1.48 -18.19 3.39
C SER A 222 -2.43 -17.69 4.47
N LEU A 223 -2.49 -16.38 4.67
CA LEU A 223 -3.35 -15.73 5.68
C LEU A 223 -4.49 -14.99 4.98
N ASN A 224 -5.71 -15.51 5.15
CA ASN A 224 -6.91 -14.93 4.56
C ASN A 224 -7.72 -14.19 5.63
N LEU A 225 -7.96 -12.89 5.46
CA LEU A 225 -8.67 -12.08 6.46
C LEU A 225 -10.14 -12.50 6.57
N LEU A 226 -10.54 -12.98 7.75
CA LEU A 226 -11.92 -13.36 8.08
C LEU A 226 -12.70 -12.19 8.68
N TYR A 227 -12.09 -11.54 9.68
CA TYR A 227 -12.73 -10.55 10.53
C TYR A 227 -11.78 -9.39 10.78
N ARG A 228 -12.29 -8.17 10.65
CA ARG A 228 -11.62 -6.95 11.11
C ARG A 228 -12.60 -6.13 11.95
N ALA A 229 -12.25 -5.82 13.20
CA ALA A 229 -13.16 -5.13 14.10
C ALA A 229 -13.60 -3.74 13.60
N SER A 230 -12.70 -2.99 12.95
CA SER A 230 -13.06 -1.70 12.31
C SER A 230 -13.97 -1.83 11.08
N ARG A 231 -14.04 -3.00 10.43
CA ARG A 231 -14.93 -3.29 9.29
C ARG A 231 -16.26 -3.92 9.73
N ASP A 232 -16.16 -4.91 10.61
CA ASP A 232 -17.25 -5.83 10.96
C ASP A 232 -17.88 -5.52 12.33
N GLY A 233 -17.28 -4.59 13.10
CA GLY A 233 -17.72 -4.19 14.44
C GLY A 233 -17.07 -5.01 15.56
N PHE A 234 -16.95 -4.42 16.75
CA PHE A 234 -16.22 -4.98 17.90
C PHE A 234 -17.00 -6.04 18.72
N SER A 235 -18.22 -6.40 18.32
CA SER A 235 -19.07 -7.31 19.10
C SER A 235 -18.61 -8.77 19.03
N HIS A 236 -18.85 -9.55 20.09
CA HIS A 236 -18.62 -11.01 20.07
C HIS A 236 -19.51 -11.73 19.03
N GLN A 237 -20.69 -11.17 18.74
CA GLN A 237 -21.59 -11.68 17.68
C GLN A 237 -20.94 -11.57 16.30
N ALA A 238 -20.35 -10.41 15.98
CA ALA A 238 -19.65 -10.20 14.71
C ALA A 238 -18.42 -11.10 14.58
N PHE A 239 -17.67 -11.28 15.68
CA PHE A 239 -16.56 -12.23 15.73
C PHE A 239 -17.03 -13.66 15.42
N HIS A 240 -18.02 -14.19 16.16
CA HIS A 240 -18.48 -15.57 15.97
C HIS A 240 -19.13 -15.81 14.61
N GLN A 241 -19.87 -14.83 14.06
CA GLN A 241 -20.42 -14.90 12.71
C GLN A 241 -19.35 -15.07 11.62
N LYS A 242 -18.12 -14.59 11.86
CA LYS A 242 -17.03 -14.60 10.88
C LYS A 242 -15.96 -15.66 11.16
N CYS A 243 -15.72 -16.01 12.42
CA CYS A 243 -14.58 -16.81 12.85
C CYS A 243 -14.93 -18.24 13.29
N ASP A 244 -16.20 -18.54 13.59
CA ASP A 244 -16.58 -19.89 13.96
C ASP A 244 -16.44 -20.87 12.79
N ALA A 245 -16.01 -22.09 13.12
CA ALA A 245 -15.78 -23.19 12.17
C ALA A 245 -14.78 -22.91 11.03
N GLN A 246 -14.00 -21.82 11.07
CA GLN A 246 -13.04 -21.46 10.00
C GLN A 246 -11.70 -22.22 10.05
N GLY A 247 -11.56 -23.23 10.92
CA GLY A 247 -10.31 -23.97 11.11
C GLY A 247 -9.25 -23.18 11.89
N PRO A 248 -7.95 -23.42 11.63
CA PRO A 248 -6.88 -22.69 12.29
C PRO A 248 -6.92 -21.19 11.97
N THR A 249 -6.72 -20.37 13.00
CA THR A 249 -6.76 -18.93 12.86
C THR A 249 -5.60 -18.24 13.57
N VAL A 250 -5.17 -17.11 13.00
CA VAL A 250 -4.25 -16.15 13.63
C VAL A 250 -5.03 -14.89 13.95
N LEU A 251 -5.08 -14.51 15.22
CA LEU A 251 -5.59 -13.20 15.65
C LEU A 251 -4.41 -12.25 15.84
N VAL A 252 -4.52 -11.02 15.31
CA VAL A 252 -3.62 -9.90 15.56
C VAL A 252 -4.43 -8.70 16.06
N ALA A 253 -3.99 -8.09 17.15
CA ALA A 253 -4.61 -6.92 17.75
C ALA A 253 -3.59 -5.79 17.93
N ARG A 254 -4.06 -4.54 17.79
CA ARG A 254 -3.26 -3.33 18.03
C ARG A 254 -3.76 -2.59 19.27
N SER A 255 -2.92 -2.42 20.28
CA SER A 255 -3.26 -1.59 21.44
C SER A 255 -3.16 -0.08 21.15
N ALA A 256 -3.77 0.74 22.01
CA ALA A 256 -3.63 2.19 21.99
C ALA A 256 -2.17 2.64 22.22
N GLY A 257 -1.39 1.88 23.00
CA GLY A 257 0.06 2.05 23.12
C GLY A 257 0.87 1.67 21.86
N GLY A 258 0.23 1.21 20.78
CA GLY A 258 0.91 0.88 19.52
C GLY A 258 1.57 -0.50 19.50
N HIS A 259 1.22 -1.39 20.42
CA HIS A 259 1.73 -2.76 20.43
C HIS A 259 0.93 -3.64 19.47
N LEU A 260 1.61 -4.49 18.70
CA LEU A 260 1.01 -5.54 17.89
C LEU A 260 1.24 -6.89 18.55
N PHE A 261 0.18 -7.57 18.91
CA PHE A 261 0.21 -8.85 19.62
C PHE A 261 -0.97 -9.73 19.19
N GLY A 262 -0.98 -10.98 19.61
CA GLY A 262 -2.01 -11.89 19.17
C GLY A 262 -1.79 -13.33 19.58
N GLY A 263 -2.55 -14.21 18.95
CA GLY A 263 -2.51 -15.64 19.19
C GLY A 263 -2.85 -16.45 17.95
N TYR A 264 -2.18 -17.59 17.80
CA TYR A 264 -2.51 -18.63 16.85
C TYR A 264 -3.19 -19.80 17.56
N THR A 265 -4.26 -20.31 16.96
CA THR A 265 -4.89 -21.57 17.34
C THR A 265 -5.09 -22.47 16.12
N GLU A 266 -4.73 -23.73 16.25
CA GLU A 266 -5.06 -24.82 15.31
C GLU A 266 -6.50 -25.32 15.46
N THR A 267 -7.12 -25.01 16.60
CA THR A 267 -8.47 -25.46 16.94
C THR A 267 -9.51 -24.41 16.54
N PRO A 268 -10.57 -24.79 15.80
CA PRO A 268 -11.59 -23.84 15.34
C PRO A 268 -12.43 -23.28 16.49
N TRP A 269 -12.89 -22.03 16.34
CA TRP A 269 -13.85 -21.39 17.26
C TRP A 269 -15.25 -22.02 17.13
N ASP A 270 -16.00 -22.05 18.23
CA ASP A 270 -17.34 -22.64 18.30
C ASP A 270 -18.18 -22.05 19.44
N SER A 271 -19.14 -21.17 19.10
CA SER A 271 -20.08 -20.55 20.03
C SER A 271 -21.38 -21.33 20.27
N SER A 272 -21.52 -22.56 19.76
CA SER A 272 -22.78 -23.33 19.87
C SER A 272 -23.16 -23.72 21.30
N VAL A 273 -22.19 -23.79 22.22
CA VAL A 273 -22.40 -24.18 23.62
C VAL A 273 -22.71 -22.95 24.47
N ALA A 274 -23.97 -22.84 24.94
CA ALA A 274 -24.45 -21.68 25.69
C ALA A 274 -23.64 -21.34 26.96
N GLY A 275 -23.10 -22.34 27.67
CA GLY A 275 -22.25 -22.15 28.86
C GLY A 275 -20.75 -21.96 28.55
N GLY A 276 -20.40 -21.92 27.26
CA GLY A 276 -19.03 -21.97 26.76
C GLY A 276 -18.33 -23.31 26.99
N GLN A 277 -17.20 -23.48 26.33
CA GLN A 277 -16.39 -24.69 26.36
C GLN A 277 -14.91 -24.38 26.18
N TYR A 278 -14.06 -25.13 26.87
CA TYR A 278 -12.64 -25.16 26.58
C TYR A 278 -12.35 -26.17 25.47
N LYS A 279 -11.44 -25.84 24.57
CA LYS A 279 -11.00 -26.74 23.51
C LYS A 279 -9.50 -27.02 23.60
N PRO A 280 -9.07 -28.26 23.32
CA PRO A 280 -7.68 -28.65 23.41
C PRO A 280 -6.83 -28.01 22.31
N CYS A 281 -5.58 -27.68 22.64
CA CYS A 281 -4.55 -27.24 21.70
C CYS A 281 -3.19 -27.84 22.09
N THR A 282 -2.36 -28.15 21.11
CA THR A 282 -1.00 -28.67 21.26
C THR A 282 0.06 -27.74 20.67
N GLU A 283 -0.26 -27.03 19.59
CA GLU A 283 0.68 -26.19 18.82
C GLU A 283 0.36 -24.70 18.87
N SER A 284 -0.72 -24.32 19.55
CA SER A 284 -1.12 -22.93 19.76
C SER A 284 -0.03 -22.10 20.44
N PHE A 285 0.01 -20.81 20.13
CA PHE A 285 0.94 -19.89 20.77
C PHE A 285 0.40 -18.47 20.80
N LEU A 286 0.80 -17.72 21.82
CA LEU A 286 0.64 -16.27 21.88
C LEU A 286 1.90 -15.58 21.36
N PHE A 287 1.78 -14.34 20.92
CA PHE A 287 2.92 -13.60 20.42
C PHE A 287 2.79 -12.08 20.57
N ARG A 288 3.93 -11.41 20.54
CA ARG A 288 4.05 -9.97 20.27
C ARG A 288 4.91 -9.78 19.02
N LEU A 289 4.39 -9.08 18.02
CA LEU A 289 5.07 -8.78 16.75
C LEU A 289 5.83 -7.46 16.79
N ALA A 290 5.28 -6.44 17.46
CA ALA A 290 5.87 -5.10 17.50
C ALA A 290 5.38 -4.27 18.71
N GLY A 291 6.00 -3.11 18.91
CA GLY A 291 5.52 -2.04 19.79
C GLY A 291 6.50 -0.86 19.80
N PRO A 292 6.24 0.19 20.60
CA PRO A 292 7.12 1.35 20.70
C PRO A 292 8.57 0.97 21.05
N GLY A 293 9.53 1.55 20.34
CA GLY A 293 10.97 1.24 20.48
C GLY A 293 11.42 0.03 19.66
N THR A 294 12.64 -0.46 19.94
CA THR A 294 13.21 -1.65 19.26
C THR A 294 12.83 -2.92 20.02
N VAL A 295 11.59 -3.38 19.86
CA VAL A 295 11.12 -4.63 20.48
C VAL A 295 11.18 -5.78 19.49
N GLN A 296 11.95 -6.81 19.83
CA GLN A 296 12.02 -8.04 19.03
C GLN A 296 10.73 -8.85 19.15
N PRO A 297 10.26 -9.50 18.06
CA PRO A 297 9.11 -10.39 18.12
C PRO A 297 9.32 -11.51 19.15
N SER A 298 8.29 -11.80 19.95
CA SER A 298 8.33 -12.87 20.96
C SER A 298 7.19 -13.86 20.72
N LYS A 299 7.50 -15.15 20.86
CA LYS A 299 6.56 -16.27 20.73
C LYS A 299 6.49 -17.02 22.05
N HIS A 300 5.26 -17.29 22.50
CA HIS A 300 4.91 -17.86 23.80
C HIS A 300 4.07 -19.10 23.58
N LYS A 301 4.71 -20.27 23.57
CA LYS A 301 4.04 -21.54 23.28
C LYS A 301 3.12 -21.96 24.42
N ILE A 302 2.07 -22.70 24.08
CA ILE A 302 1.37 -23.52 25.08
C ILE A 302 2.37 -24.48 25.72
N PHE A 303 2.40 -24.54 27.04
CA PHE A 303 3.39 -25.35 27.78
C PHE A 303 2.74 -26.26 28.84
N GLN A 304 1.51 -25.97 29.23
CA GLN A 304 0.72 -26.77 30.16
C GLN A 304 -0.78 -26.54 29.90
N ASN A 305 -1.63 -27.32 30.57
CA ASN A 305 -3.09 -27.20 30.45
C ASN A 305 -3.60 -27.30 28.99
N HIS A 306 -2.98 -28.17 28.18
CA HIS A 306 -3.33 -28.41 26.78
C HIS A 306 -4.82 -28.62 26.49
N PRO A 307 -5.64 -29.27 27.35
CA PRO A 307 -7.09 -29.36 27.15
C PRO A 307 -7.84 -28.03 27.22
N GLN A 308 -7.21 -26.97 27.74
CA GLN A 308 -7.77 -25.63 27.91
C GLN A 308 -6.99 -24.60 27.07
N GLY A 309 -6.66 -24.95 25.83
CA GLY A 309 -5.91 -24.08 24.92
C GLY A 309 -6.66 -22.82 24.53
N ILE A 310 -7.93 -22.95 24.13
CA ILE A 310 -8.83 -21.82 23.87
C ILE A 310 -10.14 -21.98 24.62
N TYR A 311 -10.83 -20.87 24.87
CA TYR A 311 -12.17 -20.86 25.45
C TYR A 311 -13.16 -20.24 24.46
N CYS A 312 -14.14 -21.04 24.02
CA CYS A 312 -15.19 -20.60 23.12
C CYS A 312 -16.48 -20.40 23.92
N HIS A 313 -17.00 -19.18 23.96
CA HIS A 313 -18.22 -18.86 24.69
C HIS A 313 -19.02 -17.81 23.92
N PRO A 314 -20.33 -17.99 23.70
CA PRO A 314 -21.11 -17.10 22.84
C PRO A 314 -21.06 -15.61 23.23
N GLY A 315 -20.91 -15.31 24.53
CA GLY A 315 -20.74 -13.94 25.05
C GLY A 315 -19.30 -13.40 25.10
N HIS A 316 -18.31 -14.12 24.58
CA HIS A 316 -16.90 -13.72 24.58
C HIS A 316 -16.37 -13.66 23.14
N SER A 317 -15.43 -12.76 22.86
CA SER A 317 -14.60 -12.88 21.64
C SER A 317 -13.39 -13.77 21.92
N ALA A 318 -12.38 -13.73 21.05
CA ALA A 318 -11.20 -14.58 21.15
C ALA A 318 -10.57 -14.61 22.56
N THR A 319 -10.51 -15.81 23.13
CA THR A 319 -9.99 -16.08 24.47
C THR A 319 -9.05 -17.29 24.44
N PHE A 320 -7.81 -17.08 24.86
CA PHE A 320 -6.74 -18.07 24.89
C PHE A 320 -6.39 -18.42 26.34
N GLY A 321 -6.26 -19.72 26.62
CA GLY A 321 -5.75 -20.28 27.87
C GLY A 321 -6.81 -20.53 28.96
N GLY A 322 -6.58 -21.59 29.72
CA GLY A 322 -7.24 -21.87 31.00
C GLY A 322 -6.78 -20.85 32.03
N GLY A 323 -7.69 -20.01 32.53
CA GLY A 323 -7.35 -18.80 33.29
C GLY A 323 -7.27 -17.51 32.46
N HIS A 324 -7.58 -17.59 31.15
CA HIS A 324 -7.67 -16.43 30.24
C HIS A 324 -6.36 -15.65 30.08
N ASP A 325 -5.28 -16.36 29.75
CA ASP A 325 -3.95 -15.80 29.51
C ASP A 325 -3.94 -14.63 28.52
N MET A 326 -4.81 -14.67 27.52
CA MET A 326 -5.17 -13.50 26.72
C MET A 326 -6.67 -13.53 26.41
N ARG A 327 -7.39 -12.47 26.78
CA ARG A 327 -8.81 -12.31 26.47
C ARG A 327 -9.05 -10.95 25.85
N VAL A 328 -9.57 -10.93 24.62
CA VAL A 328 -10.09 -9.72 23.97
C VAL A 328 -11.60 -9.69 24.21
N TYR A 329 -12.16 -8.53 24.55
CA TYR A 329 -13.59 -8.35 24.78
C TYR A 329 -14.07 -6.95 24.41
N PRO A 330 -15.33 -6.80 23.94
CA PRO A 330 -15.90 -5.49 23.62
C PRO A 330 -16.07 -4.62 24.86
N GLN A 331 -15.83 -3.31 24.71
CA GLN A 331 -16.18 -2.30 25.70
C GLN A 331 -16.59 -0.99 25.02
N GLY A 332 -17.90 -0.80 24.84
CA GLY A 332 -18.44 0.37 24.14
C GLY A 332 -18.07 0.33 22.65
N ALA A 333 -17.50 1.42 22.14
CA ALA A 333 -17.06 1.57 20.74
C ALA A 333 -15.63 1.04 20.46
N ALA A 334 -14.97 0.42 21.45
CA ALA A 334 -13.64 -0.16 21.32
C ALA A 334 -13.59 -1.58 21.92
N ALA A 335 -12.46 -2.27 21.79
CA ALA A 335 -12.18 -3.50 22.53
C ALA A 335 -11.18 -3.24 23.66
N GLN A 336 -11.18 -4.13 24.65
CA GLN A 336 -10.11 -4.26 25.62
C GLN A 336 -9.46 -5.63 25.50
N VAL A 337 -8.20 -5.70 25.93
CA VAL A 337 -7.50 -6.96 26.16
C VAL A 337 -7.11 -7.05 27.64
N ALA A 338 -7.25 -8.23 28.23
CA ALA A 338 -6.69 -8.57 29.52
C ALA A 338 -5.71 -9.75 29.37
N PHE A 339 -4.59 -9.67 30.08
CA PHE A 339 -3.57 -10.73 30.12
C PHE A 339 -3.46 -11.35 31.51
N SER A 340 -3.22 -12.66 31.53
CA SER A 340 -2.90 -13.44 32.72
C SER A 340 -1.90 -14.53 32.37
N MET A 341 -0.86 -14.19 31.61
CA MET A 341 0.07 -15.17 31.05
C MET A 341 0.78 -15.99 32.14
N GLY A 342 1.02 -17.28 31.82
CA GLY A 342 1.66 -18.23 32.72
C GLY A 342 0.76 -19.36 33.20
N ASN A 343 -0.55 -19.35 32.90
CA ASN A 343 -1.43 -20.47 33.26
C ASN A 343 -1.46 -21.57 32.19
N THR A 344 -1.52 -21.24 30.91
CA THR A 344 -1.55 -22.20 29.79
C THR A 344 -0.41 -21.93 28.79
N TYR A 345 -0.14 -20.67 28.50
CA TYR A 345 0.92 -20.19 27.62
C TYR A 345 2.08 -19.66 28.45
N SER A 346 3.30 -20.00 28.02
CA SER A 346 4.53 -19.68 28.74
C SER A 346 4.71 -18.17 28.80
N SER A 347 5.02 -17.61 29.97
CA SER A 347 5.48 -16.23 30.08
C SER A 347 6.91 -16.06 29.55
N ALA A 348 7.67 -17.14 29.46
CA ALA A 348 9.06 -17.12 29.00
C ALA A 348 9.18 -17.27 27.49
N SER A 349 9.97 -16.39 26.87
CA SER A 349 10.46 -16.50 25.49
C SER A 349 11.97 -16.23 25.42
N PRO A 350 12.64 -16.49 24.28
CA PRO A 350 14.05 -16.15 24.09
C PRO A 350 14.37 -14.65 24.29
N GLN A 351 13.35 -13.78 24.23
CA GLN A 351 13.45 -12.34 24.37
C GLN A 351 13.21 -11.86 25.82
N GLY A 352 12.82 -12.75 26.74
CA GLY A 352 12.59 -12.44 28.15
C GLY A 352 11.29 -13.04 28.70
N ASN A 353 10.92 -12.63 29.91
CA ASN A 353 9.68 -13.02 30.57
C ASN A 353 8.62 -11.91 30.43
N PHE A 354 7.43 -12.28 29.97
CA PHE A 354 6.31 -11.40 29.68
C PHE A 354 5.07 -11.87 30.44
N THR A 355 4.53 -10.99 31.29
CA THR A 355 3.24 -11.21 31.97
C THR A 355 2.05 -10.64 31.18
N PHE A 356 2.33 -9.81 30.16
CA PHE A 356 1.39 -9.22 29.22
C PHE A 356 2.09 -8.87 27.90
N LEU A 357 1.33 -8.77 26.80
CA LEU A 357 1.88 -8.55 25.44
C LEU A 357 1.63 -7.14 24.90
N ALA A 358 0.83 -6.33 25.60
CA ALA A 358 0.58 -4.91 25.33
C ALA A 358 1.44 -3.99 26.23
N GLU A 359 1.05 -2.73 26.39
CA GLU A 359 1.69 -1.76 27.28
C GLU A 359 1.47 -2.07 28.77
N THR A 360 0.36 -2.73 29.11
CA THR A 360 -0.01 -3.09 30.48
C THR A 360 -0.81 -4.40 30.49
N GLN A 361 -1.15 -4.89 31.69
CA GLN A 361 -1.97 -6.09 31.88
C GLN A 361 -3.41 -5.95 31.33
N GLN A 362 -3.93 -4.72 31.25
CA GLN A 362 -5.21 -4.42 30.62
C GLN A 362 -5.07 -3.20 29.70
N ALA A 363 -5.26 -3.40 28.41
CA ALA A 363 -5.04 -2.35 27.42
C ALA A 363 -6.26 -2.15 26.53
N VAL A 364 -6.44 -0.92 26.07
CA VAL A 364 -7.44 -0.59 25.03
C VAL A 364 -6.90 -1.09 23.69
N VAL A 365 -7.74 -1.81 22.95
CA VAL A 365 -7.45 -2.33 21.63
C VAL A 365 -8.13 -1.43 20.60
N THR A 366 -7.31 -0.85 19.72
CA THR A 366 -7.74 0.06 18.66
C THR A 366 -8.31 -0.66 17.45
N ASP A 367 -7.84 -1.88 17.17
CA ASP A 367 -8.39 -2.74 16.12
C ASP A 367 -7.92 -4.20 16.30
N VAL A 368 -8.66 -5.14 15.68
CA VAL A 368 -8.38 -6.58 15.70
C VAL A 368 -8.60 -7.14 14.30
N GLU A 369 -7.65 -7.91 13.80
CA GLU A 369 -7.75 -8.69 12.57
C GLU A 369 -7.61 -10.19 12.88
N VAL A 370 -8.47 -11.02 12.29
CA VAL A 370 -8.41 -12.49 12.42
C VAL A 370 -8.31 -13.09 11.03
N PHE A 371 -7.30 -13.93 10.84
CA PHE A 371 -6.98 -14.57 9.58
C PHE A 371 -7.22 -16.08 9.67
N ALA A 372 -7.88 -16.66 8.67
CA ALA A 372 -7.82 -18.09 8.42
C ALA A 372 -6.42 -18.43 7.91
N VAL A 373 -5.84 -19.51 8.45
CA VAL A 373 -4.58 -20.05 7.92
C VAL A 373 -4.92 -21.08 6.86
N ALA A 374 -4.85 -20.68 5.59
CA ALA A 374 -5.01 -21.59 4.46
C ALA A 374 -3.69 -22.29 4.15
N GLY A 375 -3.75 -23.62 4.11
CA GLY A 375 -2.61 -24.54 4.20
C GLY A 375 -2.80 -25.67 5.23
N TYR A 376 -3.96 -25.74 5.90
CA TYR A 376 -4.30 -26.78 6.86
C TYR A 376 -5.15 -27.89 6.22
N MET A 377 -4.67 -29.13 6.38
CA MET A 377 -5.13 -30.35 5.71
C MET A 377 -5.17 -30.24 4.19
N ASP A 378 -3.98 -30.29 3.58
CA ASP A 378 -3.89 -30.91 2.27
C ASP A 378 -4.39 -32.36 2.43
N LEU A 379 -5.65 -32.60 2.08
CA LEU A 379 -6.26 -33.93 2.06
C LEU A 379 -5.37 -34.93 1.31
N ARG A 380 -4.52 -34.44 0.40
CA ARG A 380 -3.51 -35.18 -0.34
C ARG A 380 -2.34 -35.65 0.53
N SER A 381 -1.88 -34.87 1.52
CA SER A 381 -0.81 -35.26 2.44
C SER A 381 -1.30 -36.26 3.50
N ALA A 382 -2.50 -36.06 4.04
CA ALA A 382 -3.17 -37.01 4.93
C ALA A 382 -3.53 -38.30 4.18
N SER A 383 -4.03 -38.18 2.94
CA SER A 383 -4.24 -39.28 1.98
C SER A 383 -2.95 -40.02 1.67
N GLN A 384 -1.85 -39.35 1.36
CA GLN A 384 -0.56 -39.98 1.07
C GLN A 384 0.01 -40.69 2.31
N SER A 385 -0.18 -40.12 3.50
CA SER A 385 0.21 -40.73 4.76
C SER A 385 -0.64 -41.98 5.07
N LEU A 386 -1.95 -41.91 4.86
CA LEU A 386 -2.88 -43.05 4.95
C LEU A 386 -2.61 -44.11 3.87
N LEU A 387 -2.35 -43.71 2.62
CA LEU A 387 -1.94 -44.60 1.52
C LEU A 387 -0.62 -45.29 1.84
N SER A 388 0.33 -44.58 2.43
CA SER A 388 1.63 -45.16 2.81
C SER A 388 1.48 -46.17 3.94
N HIS A 389 0.57 -45.94 4.89
CA HIS A 389 0.21 -46.89 5.94
C HIS A 389 -0.58 -48.07 5.40
N ALA A 390 -1.56 -47.83 4.51
CA ALA A 390 -2.34 -48.88 3.86
C ALA A 390 -1.45 -49.78 3.00
N LYS A 391 -0.46 -49.22 2.28
CA LYS A 391 0.54 -49.99 1.52
C LYS A 391 1.46 -50.82 2.42
N LYS A 392 1.76 -50.36 3.64
CA LYS A 392 2.50 -51.15 4.63
C LYS A 392 1.64 -52.30 5.20
N LEU A 393 0.41 -52.00 5.59
CA LEU A 393 -0.57 -53.01 6.05
C LEU A 393 -0.86 -54.07 4.97
N LYS A 394 -0.84 -53.69 3.69
CA LYS A 394 -1.00 -54.61 2.55
C LYS A 394 0.02 -55.75 2.56
N THR A 395 1.25 -55.53 3.07
CA THR A 395 2.27 -56.58 3.14
C THR A 395 2.02 -57.62 4.24
N GLU A 396 1.06 -57.37 5.13
CA GLU A 396 0.71 -58.25 6.25
C GLU A 396 -0.66 -58.95 6.05
N LEU A 397 -1.35 -58.71 4.93
CA LEU A 397 -2.70 -59.19 4.64
C LEU A 397 -2.72 -60.34 3.61
N GLU A 398 -3.74 -61.19 3.67
CA GLU A 398 -3.95 -62.29 2.71
C GLU A 398 -4.41 -61.77 1.33
N PRO A 399 -4.15 -62.50 0.22
CA PRO A 399 -4.38 -62.01 -1.14
C PRO A 399 -5.81 -61.51 -1.43
N SER A 400 -6.83 -62.13 -0.83
CA SER A 400 -8.23 -61.71 -0.98
C SER A 400 -8.55 -60.38 -0.29
N GLU A 401 -7.86 -60.06 0.80
CA GLU A 401 -8.04 -58.81 1.55
C GLU A 401 -7.27 -57.65 0.91
N GLN A 402 -6.14 -57.96 0.27
CA GLN A 402 -5.36 -56.99 -0.52
C GLN A 402 -6.15 -56.43 -1.71
N GLU A 403 -6.94 -57.25 -2.40
CA GLU A 403 -7.75 -56.82 -3.54
C GLU A 403 -8.89 -55.85 -3.12
N LEU A 404 -9.51 -56.10 -1.95
CA LEU A 404 -10.52 -55.22 -1.38
C LEU A 404 -9.93 -53.88 -0.95
N LEU A 405 -8.74 -53.88 -0.35
CA LEU A 405 -8.03 -52.67 0.05
C LEU A 405 -7.67 -51.80 -1.18
N ASP A 406 -7.24 -52.42 -2.28
CA ASP A 406 -6.93 -51.70 -3.52
C ASP A 406 -8.16 -51.01 -4.13
N LYS A 407 -9.31 -51.69 -4.15
CA LYS A 407 -10.58 -51.11 -4.64
C LYS A 407 -11.04 -49.95 -3.77
N ALA A 408 -10.94 -50.08 -2.44
CA ALA A 408 -11.29 -49.01 -1.50
C ALA A 408 -10.37 -47.77 -1.66
N LEU A 409 -9.06 -47.98 -1.84
CA LEU A 409 -8.09 -46.91 -2.06
C LEU A 409 -8.34 -46.15 -3.38
N ALA A 410 -8.73 -46.86 -4.44
CA ALA A 410 -9.05 -46.23 -5.73
C ALA A 410 -10.26 -45.29 -5.63
N VAL A 411 -11.34 -45.73 -4.97
CA VAL A 411 -12.55 -44.91 -4.77
C VAL A 411 -12.26 -43.69 -3.90
N CYS A 412 -11.52 -43.87 -2.80
CA CYS A 412 -11.15 -42.74 -1.93
C CYS A 412 -10.28 -41.71 -2.66
N THR A 413 -9.36 -42.16 -3.53
CA THR A 413 -8.51 -41.24 -4.30
C THR A 413 -9.32 -40.43 -5.31
N ALA A 414 -10.25 -41.06 -6.02
CA ALA A 414 -11.11 -40.37 -6.99
C ALA A 414 -12.03 -39.32 -6.34
N ALA A 415 -12.64 -39.64 -5.18
CA ALA A 415 -13.47 -38.70 -4.43
C ALA A 415 -12.69 -37.47 -3.93
N LEU A 416 -11.42 -37.66 -3.55
CA LEU A 416 -10.53 -36.57 -3.13
C LEU A 416 -10.14 -35.66 -4.30
N ASP A 417 -9.83 -36.22 -5.46
CA ASP A 417 -9.51 -35.44 -6.66
C ASP A 417 -10.73 -34.59 -7.11
N GLN A 418 -11.95 -35.15 -7.03
CA GLN A 418 -13.19 -34.42 -7.33
C GLN A 418 -13.45 -33.28 -6.33
N GLY A 419 -13.28 -33.52 -5.02
CA GLY A 419 -13.44 -32.49 -3.98
C GLY A 419 -12.45 -31.33 -4.13
N ASN A 420 -11.21 -31.62 -4.52
CA ASN A 420 -10.20 -30.59 -4.83
C ASN A 420 -10.59 -29.75 -6.05
N GLY A 421 -11.17 -30.37 -7.08
CA GLY A 421 -11.72 -29.65 -8.24
C GLY A 421 -12.84 -28.67 -7.86
N LEU A 422 -13.71 -29.05 -6.93
CA LEU A 422 -14.80 -28.19 -6.42
C LEU A 422 -14.29 -27.02 -5.58
N LEU A 423 -13.30 -27.25 -4.70
CA LEU A 423 -12.65 -26.17 -3.92
C LEU A 423 -11.92 -25.18 -4.82
N ALA A 424 -11.22 -25.66 -5.86
CA ALA A 424 -10.57 -24.81 -6.85
C ALA A 424 -11.59 -23.98 -7.65
N ALA A 425 -12.73 -24.57 -8.00
CA ALA A 425 -13.83 -23.87 -8.66
C ALA A 425 -14.47 -22.81 -7.75
N GLN A 426 -14.65 -23.09 -6.46
CA GLN A 426 -15.17 -22.14 -5.45
C GLN A 426 -14.21 -20.97 -5.22
N ALA A 427 -12.91 -21.23 -5.12
CA ALA A 427 -11.88 -20.19 -5.00
C ALA A 427 -11.80 -19.32 -6.26
N SER A 428 -11.93 -19.92 -7.44
CA SER A 428 -11.97 -19.21 -8.72
C SER A 428 -13.22 -18.33 -8.83
N MET A 429 -14.40 -18.83 -8.44
CA MET A 429 -15.65 -18.07 -8.39
C MET A 429 -15.58 -16.88 -7.41
N SER A 430 -15.05 -17.10 -6.21
CA SER A 430 -14.90 -16.03 -5.21
C SER A 430 -13.94 -14.94 -5.70
N SER A 431 -12.84 -15.35 -6.35
CA SER A 431 -11.91 -14.44 -7.03
C SER A 431 -12.56 -13.64 -8.15
N TRP A 432 -13.46 -14.25 -8.93
CA TRP A 432 -14.20 -13.55 -9.97
C TRP A 432 -15.21 -12.55 -9.40
N CYS A 433 -15.91 -12.90 -8.31
CA CYS A 433 -16.83 -11.97 -7.64
C CYS A 433 -16.09 -10.73 -7.12
N ALA A 434 -14.93 -10.92 -6.47
CA ALA A 434 -14.12 -9.81 -5.99
C ALA A 434 -13.60 -8.91 -7.14
N ALA A 435 -13.14 -9.51 -8.25
CA ALA A 435 -12.72 -8.76 -9.42
C ALA A 435 -13.88 -7.97 -10.05
N LEU A 436 -15.08 -8.55 -10.10
CA LEU A 436 -16.28 -7.88 -10.60
C LEU A 436 -16.75 -6.76 -9.68
N ASP A 437 -16.65 -6.93 -8.36
CA ASP A 437 -16.94 -5.87 -7.38
C ASP A 437 -15.96 -4.69 -7.53
N GLU A 438 -14.67 -4.96 -7.74
CA GLU A 438 -13.68 -3.92 -8.03
C GLU A 438 -13.96 -3.19 -9.37
N GLU A 439 -14.30 -3.93 -10.42
CA GLU A 439 -14.72 -3.35 -11.70
C GLU A 439 -15.97 -2.48 -11.55
N ALA A 440 -16.97 -2.94 -10.79
CA ALA A 440 -18.19 -2.20 -10.52
C ALA A 440 -17.92 -0.90 -9.73
N GLN A 441 -17.11 -0.96 -8.68
CA GLN A 441 -16.69 0.21 -7.91
C GLN A 441 -15.91 1.22 -8.76
N PHE A 442 -15.01 0.74 -9.62
CA PHE A 442 -14.29 1.57 -10.57
C PHE A 442 -15.26 2.28 -11.54
N LEU A 443 -16.17 1.52 -12.16
CA LEU A 443 -17.11 2.06 -13.15
C LEU A 443 -18.10 3.06 -12.55
N ALA A 444 -18.52 2.85 -11.31
CA ALA A 444 -19.40 3.77 -10.58
C ALA A 444 -18.82 5.19 -10.50
N GLN A 445 -17.49 5.36 -10.51
CA GLN A 445 -16.84 6.68 -10.51
C GLN A 445 -17.05 7.49 -11.80
N PHE A 446 -17.41 6.82 -12.90
CA PHE A 446 -17.61 7.39 -14.24
C PHE A 446 -19.08 7.39 -14.69
N MET A 447 -19.96 6.71 -13.96
CA MET A 447 -21.41 6.72 -14.17
C MET A 447 -22.05 7.89 -13.43
N GLY A 448 -23.15 8.42 -13.96
CA GLY A 448 -23.95 9.47 -13.33
C GLY A 448 -24.62 10.40 -14.33
N THR A 449 -25.10 11.54 -13.84
CA THR A 449 -25.95 12.45 -14.62
C THR A 449 -25.20 13.72 -15.03
N PRO A 450 -25.65 14.43 -16.07
CA PRO A 450 -25.07 15.73 -16.44
C PRO A 450 -25.12 16.76 -15.30
N SER A 451 -26.13 16.71 -14.42
CA SER A 451 -26.26 17.61 -13.26
C SER A 451 -25.16 17.43 -12.21
N ASP A 452 -24.39 16.34 -12.26
CA ASP A 452 -23.23 16.16 -11.37
C ASP A 452 -22.04 17.05 -11.82
N ILE A 453 -22.05 17.55 -13.06
CA ILE A 453 -20.98 18.32 -13.65
C ILE A 453 -21.14 19.79 -13.28
N VAL A 454 -20.12 20.34 -12.62
CA VAL A 454 -20.04 21.73 -12.19
C VAL A 454 -19.05 22.47 -13.08
N CYS A 455 -19.49 23.56 -13.70
CA CYS A 455 -18.65 24.48 -14.45
C CYS A 455 -18.21 25.65 -13.55
N LEU A 456 -16.90 25.88 -13.47
CA LEU A 456 -16.28 26.96 -12.72
C LEU A 456 -15.62 27.92 -13.69
N ASN A 457 -15.71 29.21 -13.40
CA ASN A 457 -14.95 30.27 -14.05
C ASN A 457 -13.90 30.78 -13.07
N VAL A 458 -12.66 30.31 -13.20
CA VAL A 458 -11.56 30.72 -12.30
C VAL A 458 -10.74 31.77 -13.01
N GLY A 459 -10.84 33.03 -12.59
CA GLY A 459 -10.07 34.14 -13.16
C GLY A 459 -10.24 34.31 -14.68
N GLY A 460 -11.41 33.98 -15.24
CA GLY A 460 -11.69 33.99 -16.68
C GLY A 460 -11.45 32.65 -17.40
N GLN A 461 -10.94 31.64 -16.71
CA GLN A 461 -10.71 30.31 -17.28
C GLN A 461 -11.82 29.35 -16.88
N LEU A 462 -12.58 28.86 -17.88
CA LEU A 462 -13.59 27.84 -17.67
C LEU A 462 -12.96 26.46 -17.44
N VAL A 463 -13.34 25.83 -16.32
CA VAL A 463 -12.99 24.45 -15.98
C VAL A 463 -14.24 23.71 -15.52
N SER A 464 -14.39 22.44 -15.89
CA SER A 464 -15.52 21.62 -15.44
C SER A 464 -15.03 20.46 -14.59
N THR A 465 -15.74 20.15 -13.51
CA THR A 465 -15.42 19.05 -12.61
C THR A 465 -16.69 18.44 -12.03
N LEU A 466 -16.58 17.43 -11.17
CA LEU A 466 -17.75 16.87 -10.49
C LEU A 466 -18.01 17.59 -9.16
N HIS A 467 -19.29 17.68 -8.81
CA HIS A 467 -19.72 18.06 -7.46
C HIS A 467 -19.02 17.23 -6.37
N SER A 468 -18.90 15.91 -6.60
CA SER A 468 -18.18 14.99 -5.70
C SER A 468 -16.67 15.25 -5.59
N THR A 469 -16.06 15.87 -6.60
CA THR A 469 -14.66 16.28 -6.57
C THR A 469 -14.48 17.53 -5.70
N LEU A 470 -15.40 18.50 -5.79
CA LEU A 470 -15.37 19.73 -4.99
C LEU A 470 -15.72 19.49 -3.51
N THR A 471 -16.52 18.46 -3.25
CA THR A 471 -16.96 18.06 -1.90
C THR A 471 -16.11 16.95 -1.29
N PHE A 472 -15.06 16.49 -1.98
CA PHE A 472 -14.23 15.35 -1.55
C PHE A 472 -13.67 15.50 -0.12
N PHE A 473 -13.28 16.72 0.27
CA PHE A 473 -12.96 17.04 1.66
C PHE A 473 -14.09 17.85 2.29
N SER A 474 -14.91 17.20 3.13
CA SER A 474 -16.10 17.77 3.75
C SER A 474 -15.85 19.07 4.53
N ASP A 475 -14.65 19.24 5.10
CA ASP A 475 -14.29 20.41 5.91
C ASP A 475 -13.77 21.59 5.09
N SER A 476 -13.58 21.41 3.78
CA SER A 476 -13.06 22.44 2.88
C SER A 476 -14.10 23.54 2.63
N ALA A 477 -13.63 24.74 2.30
CA ALA A 477 -14.51 25.84 1.90
C ALA A 477 -15.27 25.51 0.61
N LEU A 478 -14.68 24.71 -0.29
CA LEU A 478 -15.35 24.20 -1.49
C LEU A 478 -16.51 23.30 -1.09
N ALA A 479 -16.32 22.32 -0.22
CA ALA A 479 -17.40 21.44 0.22
C ALA A 479 -18.55 22.21 0.88
N LYS A 480 -18.24 23.26 1.66
CA LYS A 480 -19.26 24.14 2.25
C LYS A 480 -19.98 24.98 1.21
N LYS A 481 -19.27 25.52 0.22
CA LYS A 481 -19.88 26.28 -0.89
C LYS A 481 -20.73 25.39 -1.77
N PHE A 482 -20.40 24.11 -1.93
CA PHE A 482 -21.15 23.17 -2.77
C PHE A 482 -22.00 22.19 -1.94
N ALA A 483 -22.37 22.50 -0.70
CA ALA A 483 -23.20 21.60 0.11
C ALA A 483 -24.65 21.53 -0.40
N GLU A 484 -25.41 20.49 -0.04
CA GLU A 484 -26.78 20.25 -0.55
C GLU A 484 -27.78 21.39 -0.30
N ASN A 485 -27.49 22.26 0.67
CA ASN A 485 -28.31 23.42 1.02
C ASN A 485 -27.88 24.72 0.33
N TRP A 486 -26.86 24.68 -0.54
CA TRP A 486 -26.41 25.86 -1.26
C TRP A 486 -27.31 26.16 -2.45
N THR A 487 -27.91 27.34 -2.45
CA THR A 487 -28.68 27.88 -3.58
C THR A 487 -27.77 28.77 -4.42
N LEU A 488 -27.49 28.36 -5.65
CA LEU A 488 -26.79 29.15 -6.65
C LEU A 488 -27.52 30.49 -6.85
N GLN A 489 -26.82 31.60 -6.66
CA GLN A 489 -27.35 32.91 -7.03
C GLN A 489 -26.97 33.19 -8.49
N ASP A 490 -27.91 33.66 -9.31
CA ASP A 490 -27.69 33.90 -10.74
C ASP A 490 -26.54 34.91 -10.98
N GLU A 491 -26.29 35.81 -10.02
CA GLU A 491 -25.18 36.77 -10.05
C GLU A 491 -23.79 36.14 -9.87
N GLU A 492 -23.69 34.89 -9.40
CA GLU A 492 -22.42 34.17 -9.22
C GLU A 492 -21.96 33.41 -10.47
N VAL A 493 -22.82 33.28 -11.50
CA VAL A 493 -22.48 32.63 -12.77
C VAL A 493 -21.99 33.67 -13.78
N VAL A 494 -20.69 33.67 -14.03
CA VAL A 494 -20.05 34.58 -14.99
C VAL A 494 -19.57 33.76 -16.19
N GLU A 495 -20.00 34.16 -17.39
CA GLU A 495 -19.60 33.53 -18.66
C GLU A 495 -19.82 32.00 -18.70
N GLY A 496 -20.89 31.51 -18.06
CA GLY A 496 -21.28 30.09 -18.08
C GLY A 496 -20.60 29.21 -17.03
N GLY A 497 -19.95 29.79 -16.02
CA GLY A 497 -19.43 29.05 -14.87
C GLY A 497 -19.51 29.84 -13.56
N ILE A 498 -19.47 29.14 -12.43
CA ILE A 498 -19.44 29.75 -11.09
C ILE A 498 -18.12 30.47 -10.91
N PHE A 499 -18.17 31.78 -10.65
CA PHE A 499 -16.98 32.62 -10.65
C PHE A 499 -16.13 32.47 -9.38
N PHE A 500 -14.81 32.35 -9.58
CA PHE A 500 -13.78 32.37 -8.55
C PHE A 500 -12.71 33.39 -8.95
N ASP A 501 -12.55 34.44 -8.15
CA ASP A 501 -11.51 35.46 -8.31
C ASP A 501 -10.17 34.97 -7.74
N GLU A 502 -9.61 33.93 -8.36
CA GLU A 502 -8.39 33.25 -7.92
C GLU A 502 -7.43 33.02 -9.09
N ASP A 503 -6.14 32.79 -8.77
CA ASP A 503 -5.12 32.42 -9.77
C ASP A 503 -5.47 31.07 -10.43
N PRO A 504 -5.74 31.04 -11.76
CA PRO A 504 -6.16 29.82 -12.45
C PRO A 504 -5.12 28.69 -12.38
N ASP A 505 -3.82 29.01 -12.34
CA ASP A 505 -2.77 28.00 -12.26
C ASP A 505 -2.76 27.31 -10.90
N LEU A 506 -2.94 28.09 -9.82
CA LEU A 506 -2.95 27.54 -8.47
C LEU A 506 -4.23 26.75 -8.19
N PHE A 507 -5.37 27.27 -8.65
CA PHE A 507 -6.63 26.56 -8.51
C PHE A 507 -6.63 25.26 -9.32
N GLN A 508 -6.02 25.23 -10.51
CA GLN A 508 -5.83 23.98 -11.26
C GLN A 508 -4.99 22.95 -10.50
N VAL A 509 -3.97 23.37 -9.74
CA VAL A 509 -3.19 22.45 -8.89
C VAL A 509 -4.03 21.90 -7.74
N VAL A 510 -4.89 22.73 -7.12
CA VAL A 510 -5.88 22.24 -6.13
C VAL A 510 -6.82 21.24 -6.79
N LEU A 511 -7.38 21.58 -7.94
CA LEU A 511 -8.34 20.73 -8.63
C LEU A 511 -7.73 19.42 -9.10
N LEU A 512 -6.46 19.43 -9.54
CA LEU A 512 -5.67 18.25 -9.84
C LEU A 512 -5.56 17.34 -8.61
N HIS A 513 -5.25 17.90 -7.43
CA HIS A 513 -5.19 17.15 -6.18
C HIS A 513 -6.54 16.52 -5.83
N LEU A 514 -7.64 17.27 -5.95
CA LEU A 514 -8.98 16.76 -5.67
C LEU A 514 -9.39 15.64 -6.64
N ARG A 515 -9.17 15.84 -7.95
CA ARG A 515 -9.47 14.84 -8.98
C ARG A 515 -8.70 13.54 -8.75
N LEU A 516 -7.38 13.63 -8.54
CA LEU A 516 -6.55 12.46 -8.28
C LEU A 516 -6.83 11.85 -6.90
N GLY A 517 -7.10 12.66 -5.88
CA GLY A 517 -7.49 12.19 -4.55
C GLY A 517 -8.78 11.35 -4.60
N ARG A 518 -9.76 11.76 -5.41
CA ARG A 518 -10.98 10.98 -5.66
C ARG A 518 -10.70 9.66 -6.37
N LEU A 519 -9.79 9.63 -7.35
CA LEU A 519 -9.48 8.44 -8.13
C LEU A 519 -8.55 7.45 -7.42
N LEU A 520 -7.57 7.96 -6.65
CA LEU A 520 -6.43 7.21 -6.10
C LEU A 520 -6.47 7.06 -4.57
N GLY A 521 -7.45 7.68 -3.91
CA GLY A 521 -7.34 8.02 -2.49
C GLY A 521 -6.38 9.20 -2.28
N ASN A 522 -6.44 9.83 -1.10
CA ASN A 522 -5.66 11.03 -0.73
C ASN A 522 -4.15 10.72 -0.54
N THR A 523 -3.52 10.13 -1.55
CA THR A 523 -2.12 9.68 -1.57
C THR A 523 -1.26 10.55 -2.49
N PHE A 524 -1.88 11.35 -3.35
CA PHE A 524 -1.20 12.29 -4.23
C PHE A 524 -0.79 13.56 -3.49
N SER A 525 0.35 14.14 -3.87
CA SER A 525 0.81 15.43 -3.38
C SER A 525 1.31 16.25 -4.57
N PRO A 526 0.74 17.43 -4.85
CA PRO A 526 1.12 18.21 -6.01
C PRO A 526 2.47 18.89 -5.84
N LYS A 527 3.18 19.09 -6.96
CA LYS A 527 4.35 19.95 -7.01
C LYS A 527 3.94 21.35 -7.44
N LEU A 528 4.38 22.35 -6.69
CA LEU A 528 3.99 23.74 -6.90
C LEU A 528 4.75 24.38 -8.07
N PRO A 529 4.11 25.25 -8.89
CA PRO A 529 4.83 26.12 -9.83
C PRO A 529 5.84 27.02 -9.11
N SER A 530 7.03 27.19 -9.71
CA SER A 530 8.11 27.99 -9.14
C SER A 530 7.67 29.43 -8.86
N GLY A 531 8.07 29.97 -7.70
CA GLY A 531 7.75 31.35 -7.30
C GLY A 531 6.31 31.61 -6.85
N LYS A 532 5.40 30.61 -6.82
CA LYS A 532 4.01 30.79 -6.38
C LYS A 532 3.70 30.29 -4.95
N ARG A 533 4.72 30.08 -4.11
CA ARG A 533 4.59 29.50 -2.76
C ARG A 533 3.73 30.33 -1.81
N ALA A 534 4.02 31.62 -1.65
CA ALA A 534 3.21 32.47 -0.77
C ALA A 534 1.73 32.58 -1.21
N PRO A 535 1.41 32.84 -2.51
CA PRO A 535 0.04 32.76 -3.02
C PRO A 535 -0.63 31.40 -2.76
N TRP A 536 0.09 30.29 -2.95
CA TRP A 536 -0.42 28.94 -2.70
C TRP A 536 -0.84 28.70 -1.26
N LEU A 537 0.00 29.09 -0.30
CA LEU A 537 -0.34 28.95 1.13
C LEU A 537 -1.55 29.79 1.52
N ARG A 538 -1.72 30.98 0.93
CA ARG A 538 -2.92 31.81 1.13
C ARG A 538 -4.15 31.12 0.56
N LEU A 539 -4.06 30.58 -0.66
CA LEU A 539 -5.17 29.86 -1.30
C LEU A 539 -5.57 28.62 -0.48
N LEU A 540 -4.61 27.78 -0.09
CA LEU A 540 -4.90 26.59 0.73
C LEU A 540 -5.56 26.97 2.06
N LYS A 541 -5.09 28.03 2.71
CA LYS A 541 -5.70 28.53 3.94
C LYS A 541 -7.13 29.03 3.72
N TYR A 542 -7.35 29.79 2.64
CA TYR A 542 -8.69 30.28 2.26
C TYR A 542 -9.65 29.12 2.00
N LEU A 543 -9.20 28.09 1.28
CA LEU A 543 -9.99 26.90 0.98
C LEU A 543 -10.09 25.90 2.14
N ASN A 544 -9.39 26.15 3.26
CA ASN A 544 -9.24 25.24 4.39
C ASN A 544 -8.69 23.85 3.99
N LEU A 545 -7.65 23.83 3.15
CA LEU A 545 -7.02 22.64 2.59
C LEU A 545 -5.56 22.45 3.03
N GLN A 546 -5.03 23.32 3.89
CA GLN A 546 -3.63 23.33 4.32
C GLN A 546 -3.16 22.06 5.06
N THR A 547 -4.08 21.32 5.69
CA THR A 547 -3.77 20.09 6.41
C THR A 547 -3.82 18.84 5.53
N VAL A 548 -4.54 18.91 4.40
CA VAL A 548 -4.80 17.78 3.52
C VAL A 548 -3.96 17.81 2.25
N ILE A 549 -3.72 18.99 1.66
CA ILE A 549 -2.85 19.14 0.50
C ILE A 549 -1.44 19.45 0.99
N LYS A 550 -0.60 18.40 1.04
CA LYS A 550 0.82 18.52 1.31
C LYS A 550 1.58 18.69 0.01
N GLU A 551 2.53 19.62 -0.02
CA GLU A 551 3.41 19.83 -1.18
C GLU A 551 4.37 18.64 -1.31
N SER A 552 4.55 18.13 -2.53
CA SER A 552 5.59 17.13 -2.79
C SER A 552 6.97 17.76 -2.62
N TRP A 553 7.67 17.35 -1.57
CA TRP A 553 9.05 17.75 -1.30
C TRP A 553 10.01 16.87 -2.11
N ASP A 554 10.88 17.47 -2.91
CA ASP A 554 11.80 16.76 -3.82
C ASP A 554 13.07 16.32 -3.08
N SER A 555 12.91 15.52 -2.03
CA SER A 555 14.01 14.99 -1.21
C SER A 555 13.67 13.63 -0.63
N ASP A 556 14.52 12.65 -0.88
CA ASP A 556 14.42 11.32 -0.28
C ASP A 556 15.03 11.31 1.13
N LEU A 557 15.90 12.28 1.44
CA LEU A 557 16.60 12.38 2.73
C LEU A 557 15.85 13.20 3.77
N LEU A 558 15.12 14.23 3.35
CA LEU A 558 14.34 15.13 4.19
C LEU A 558 12.84 14.85 4.04
N ALA A 559 12.45 13.57 4.00
CA ALA A 559 11.05 13.18 3.84
C ALA A 559 10.15 13.56 5.03
N GLY A 560 10.75 13.82 6.22
CA GLY A 560 10.03 14.28 7.41
C GLY A 560 9.88 15.80 7.48
N GLU A 561 8.67 16.27 7.80
CA GLU A 561 8.37 17.70 7.98
C GLU A 561 9.28 18.35 9.05
N SER A 562 9.61 17.62 10.13
CA SER A 562 10.44 18.15 11.22
C SER A 562 11.88 18.45 10.81
N GLU A 563 12.52 17.58 10.03
CA GLU A 563 13.91 17.76 9.58
C GLU A 563 14.01 18.89 8.55
N ARG A 564 13.04 18.95 7.62
CA ARG A 564 12.92 20.03 6.63
C ARG A 564 12.80 21.39 7.33
N ASP A 565 11.86 21.52 8.25
CA ASP A 565 11.60 22.80 8.93
C ASP A 565 12.80 23.25 9.78
N LYS A 566 13.48 22.30 10.45
CA LYS A 566 14.74 22.58 11.15
C LYS A 566 15.81 23.10 10.18
N LEU A 567 16.00 22.47 9.03
CA LEU A 567 16.98 22.93 8.04
C LEU A 567 16.65 24.34 7.53
N LEU A 568 15.38 24.58 7.17
CA LEU A 568 14.92 25.90 6.71
C LEU A 568 15.13 26.97 7.79
N SER A 569 14.86 26.65 9.06
CA SER A 569 15.12 27.56 10.18
C SER A 569 16.61 27.92 10.29
N MET A 570 17.51 26.93 10.15
CA MET A 570 18.96 27.17 10.19
C MET A 570 19.45 28.08 9.04
N LEU A 571 18.79 28.03 7.88
CA LEU A 571 19.12 28.86 6.72
C LEU A 571 18.62 30.31 6.87
N CYS A 572 17.49 30.52 7.56
CA CYS A 572 16.88 31.85 7.76
C CYS A 572 17.65 32.74 8.76
N GLU A 573 18.33 32.17 9.76
CA GLU A 573 19.03 32.90 10.85
C GLU A 573 20.15 33.87 10.42
N SER A 574 20.43 34.03 9.12
CA SER A 574 21.56 34.81 8.60
C SER A 574 21.24 36.28 8.27
N THR A 575 20.03 36.79 8.54
CA THR A 575 19.74 38.23 8.45
C THR A 575 18.78 38.69 9.56
N PRO A 576 19.11 39.73 10.35
CA PRO A 576 18.24 40.24 11.43
C PRO A 576 16.95 40.90 10.94
N ASP A 577 16.84 41.13 9.64
CA ASP A 577 15.76 41.85 9.01
C ASP A 577 15.39 41.10 7.73
N SER A 578 14.38 40.22 7.80
CA SER A 578 13.56 39.91 6.62
C SER A 578 12.44 38.90 6.86
N THR A 579 11.29 39.26 6.34
CA THR A 579 10.22 38.41 5.83
C THR A 579 10.63 37.60 4.59
N ARG A 580 11.92 37.25 4.43
CA ARG A 580 12.44 36.62 3.21
C ARG A 580 12.24 35.11 3.25
N GLU A 581 11.60 34.59 2.21
CA GLU A 581 11.25 33.17 2.10
C GLU A 581 12.44 32.41 1.51
N VAL A 582 12.89 31.35 2.18
CA VAL A 582 13.96 30.46 1.68
C VAL A 582 13.34 29.31 0.91
N SER A 583 13.69 29.15 -0.36
CA SER A 583 13.32 27.98 -1.18
C SER A 583 14.53 27.10 -1.49
N LEU A 584 14.28 25.79 -1.55
CA LEU A 584 15.27 24.77 -1.90
C LEU A 584 14.87 24.08 -3.20
N ASP A 585 15.77 24.10 -4.18
CA ASP A 585 15.57 23.41 -5.47
C ASP A 585 16.64 22.32 -5.62
N LEU A 586 16.22 21.06 -5.77
CA LEU A 586 17.14 19.92 -5.87
C LEU A 586 17.99 20.00 -7.15
N LEU A 587 19.31 20.09 -7.00
CA LEU A 587 20.28 20.11 -8.09
C LEU A 587 20.81 18.71 -8.38
N TYR A 588 21.21 18.00 -7.33
CA TYR A 588 21.95 16.75 -7.42
C TYR A 588 21.45 15.76 -6.36
N ARG A 589 21.24 14.51 -6.76
CA ARG A 589 20.98 13.37 -5.88
C ARG A 589 21.92 12.23 -6.27
N ALA A 590 22.77 11.77 -5.37
CA ALA A 590 23.81 10.81 -5.71
C ALA A 590 23.25 9.44 -6.18
N SER A 591 22.14 8.99 -5.61
CA SER A 591 21.44 7.79 -6.08
C SER A 591 20.84 7.93 -7.49
N ARG A 592 20.52 9.15 -7.94
CA ARG A 592 19.98 9.45 -9.29
C ARG A 592 21.10 9.74 -10.30
N ASP A 593 22.05 10.59 -9.92
CA ASP A 593 23.05 11.18 -10.81
C ASP A 593 24.42 10.48 -10.72
N GLY A 594 24.60 9.58 -9.75
CA GLY A 594 25.84 8.87 -9.48
C GLY A 594 26.73 9.56 -8.44
N PHE A 595 27.49 8.77 -7.68
CA PHE A 595 28.31 9.23 -6.55
C PHE A 595 29.66 9.89 -6.92
N SER A 596 29.93 10.12 -8.20
CA SER A 596 31.24 10.63 -8.66
C SER A 596 31.38 12.15 -8.48
N HIS A 597 32.61 12.64 -8.29
CA HIS A 597 32.87 14.08 -8.23
C HIS A 597 32.54 14.77 -9.56
N GLN A 598 32.67 14.06 -10.70
CA GLN A 598 32.26 14.58 -12.01
C GLN A 598 30.75 14.84 -12.05
N ALA A 599 29.92 13.92 -11.55
CA ALA A 599 28.47 14.09 -11.50
C ALA A 599 28.08 15.26 -10.59
N PHE A 600 28.74 15.40 -9.44
CA PHE A 600 28.57 16.54 -8.54
C PHE A 600 28.87 17.87 -9.24
N HIS A 601 30.05 18.02 -9.84
CA HIS A 601 30.46 19.28 -10.49
C HIS A 601 29.59 19.64 -11.70
N GLN A 602 29.16 18.65 -12.49
CA GLN A 602 28.24 18.86 -13.61
C GLN A 602 26.89 19.48 -13.18
N LYS A 603 26.46 19.24 -11.93
CA LYS A 603 25.17 19.69 -11.41
C LYS A 603 25.27 20.89 -10.47
N CYS A 604 26.36 21.01 -9.70
CA CYS A 604 26.45 21.94 -8.56
C CYS A 604 27.35 23.15 -8.81
N ASP A 605 28.22 23.13 -9.83
CA ASP A 605 29.09 24.26 -10.12
C ASP A 605 28.28 25.47 -10.61
N ALA A 606 28.72 26.66 -10.20
CA ALA A 606 28.11 27.95 -10.54
C ALA A 606 26.61 28.13 -10.17
N GLN A 607 26.04 27.27 -9.32
CA GLN A 607 24.62 27.35 -8.91
C GLN A 607 24.33 28.37 -7.78
N GLY A 608 25.32 29.15 -7.37
CA GLY A 608 25.19 30.10 -6.25
C GLY A 608 25.19 29.41 -4.88
N PRO A 609 24.45 29.95 -3.89
CA PRO A 609 24.31 29.35 -2.58
C PRO A 609 23.72 27.95 -2.65
N THR A 610 24.32 26.98 -1.97
CA THR A 610 23.86 25.59 -1.96
C THR A 610 23.89 24.99 -0.56
N VAL A 611 22.99 24.03 -0.32
CA VAL A 611 22.99 23.21 0.89
C VAL A 611 23.10 21.74 0.50
N LEU A 612 24.06 21.05 1.10
CA LEU A 612 24.24 19.61 0.97
C LEU A 612 23.65 18.92 2.19
N VAL A 613 22.88 17.86 1.97
CA VAL A 613 22.35 16.95 2.98
C VAL A 613 22.81 15.53 2.65
N ALA A 614 23.31 14.81 3.63
CA ALA A 614 23.81 13.46 3.49
C ALA A 614 23.24 12.55 4.59
N ARG A 615 22.99 11.29 4.25
CA ARG A 615 22.56 10.26 5.21
C ARG A 615 23.58 9.17 5.36
N SER A 616 24.09 8.95 6.57
CA SER A 616 25.01 7.82 6.82
C SER A 616 24.31 6.47 6.77
N ALA A 617 25.09 5.38 6.68
CA ALA A 617 24.60 4.01 6.76
C ALA A 617 23.90 3.69 8.08
N ARG A 618 24.23 4.40 9.16
CA ARG A 618 23.51 4.32 10.44
C ARG A 618 22.35 5.31 10.54
N GLY A 619 22.00 6.05 9.49
CA GLY A 619 20.82 6.91 9.47
C GLY A 619 21.01 8.29 10.09
N HIS A 620 22.25 8.76 10.27
CA HIS A 620 22.50 10.15 10.68
C HIS A 620 22.28 11.09 9.50
N LEU A 621 21.52 12.16 9.71
CA LEU A 621 21.32 13.24 8.74
C LEU A 621 22.18 14.44 9.13
N PHE A 622 23.07 14.84 8.22
CA PHE A 622 24.03 15.93 8.42
C PHE A 622 24.35 16.60 7.09
N GLY A 623 25.10 17.69 7.13
CA GLY A 623 25.41 18.42 5.92
C GLY A 623 26.16 19.72 6.14
N GLY A 624 26.20 20.52 5.08
CA GLY A 624 26.83 21.83 5.07
C GLY A 624 26.14 22.79 4.12
N TYR A 625 26.00 24.03 4.56
CA TYR A 625 25.54 25.15 3.74
C TYR A 625 26.74 26.01 3.33
N THR A 626 26.73 26.50 2.09
CA THR A 626 27.65 27.54 1.63
C THR A 626 26.93 28.59 0.79
N GLU A 627 27.19 29.86 1.05
CA GLU A 627 26.75 30.97 0.18
C GLU A 627 27.63 31.12 -1.07
N THR A 628 28.84 30.55 -1.04
CA THR A 628 29.80 30.64 -2.12
C THR A 628 29.62 29.49 -3.12
N PRO A 629 29.54 29.76 -4.44
CA PRO A 629 29.33 28.71 -5.45
C PRO A 629 30.53 27.77 -5.59
N TRP A 630 30.26 26.50 -5.91
CA TRP A 630 31.28 25.50 -6.27
C TRP A 630 31.92 25.82 -7.63
N ASP A 631 33.17 25.38 -7.81
CA ASP A 631 33.97 25.68 -9.00
C ASP A 631 35.11 24.65 -9.23
N SER A 632 34.98 23.81 -10.25
CA SER A 632 36.00 22.83 -10.66
C SER A 632 36.98 23.32 -11.73
N SER A 633 36.97 24.61 -12.09
CA SER A 633 37.80 25.12 -13.20
C SER A 633 39.32 25.15 -12.90
N VAL A 634 39.70 25.19 -11.62
CA VAL A 634 41.11 25.28 -11.21
C VAL A 634 41.69 23.88 -10.99
N ALA A 635 42.61 23.46 -11.86
CA ALA A 635 43.18 22.10 -11.85
C ALA A 635 43.82 21.68 -10.51
N GLY A 636 44.48 22.61 -9.81
CA GLY A 636 45.10 22.35 -8.49
C GLY A 636 44.15 22.50 -7.30
N GLY A 637 42.88 22.83 -7.56
CA GLY A 637 41.91 23.25 -6.55
C GLY A 637 42.20 24.63 -5.96
N GLN A 638 41.21 25.14 -5.24
CA GLN A 638 41.26 26.44 -4.58
C GLN A 638 40.38 26.46 -3.34
N TYR A 639 40.83 27.17 -2.31
CA TYR A 639 39.99 27.54 -1.17
C TYR A 639 39.19 28.80 -1.50
N LYS A 640 37.94 28.84 -1.05
CA LYS A 640 37.09 30.02 -1.19
C LYS A 640 36.59 30.49 0.16
N ALA A 641 36.65 31.81 0.35
CA ALA A 641 36.18 32.45 1.57
C ALA A 641 34.66 32.28 1.73
N CYS A 642 34.22 32.10 2.97
CA CYS A 642 32.81 32.08 3.34
C CYS A 642 32.64 32.80 4.68
N SER A 643 31.51 33.49 4.82
CA SER A 643 31.05 34.21 6.01
C SER A 643 29.84 33.55 6.67
N GLU A 644 28.92 33.01 5.87
CA GLU A 644 27.62 32.49 6.31
C GLU A 644 27.58 30.95 6.28
N SER A 645 28.58 30.29 5.69
CA SER A 645 28.68 28.84 5.69
C SER A 645 28.66 28.24 7.08
N PHE A 646 27.99 27.10 7.20
CA PHE A 646 27.95 26.30 8.43
C PHE A 646 27.82 24.82 8.11
N LEU A 647 28.34 23.99 9.02
CA LEU A 647 28.02 22.56 9.05
C LEU A 647 26.86 22.30 10.01
N PHE A 648 26.12 21.22 9.80
CA PHE A 648 25.00 20.88 10.67
C PHE A 648 24.77 19.38 10.78
N ARG A 649 24.08 19.01 11.86
CA ARG A 649 23.45 17.70 12.06
C ARG A 649 21.97 17.91 12.36
N LEU A 650 21.10 17.21 11.66
CA LEU A 650 19.63 17.31 11.81
C LEU A 650 19.06 16.21 12.69
N ALA A 651 19.46 14.96 12.44
CA ALA A 651 18.88 13.79 13.09
C ALA A 651 19.85 12.59 13.11
N GLY A 652 19.48 11.53 13.82
CA GLY A 652 20.16 10.23 13.81
C GLY A 652 19.57 9.27 14.84
N PRO A 653 20.02 8.01 14.91
CA PRO A 653 19.55 7.04 15.88
C PRO A 653 19.72 7.49 17.33
N GLY A 654 18.70 7.25 18.16
CA GLY A 654 18.65 7.69 19.55
C GLY A 654 18.20 9.15 19.72
N THR A 655 18.38 9.71 20.91
CA THR A 655 18.07 11.13 21.18
C THR A 655 19.20 12.01 20.67
N VAL A 656 19.16 12.33 19.38
CA VAL A 656 20.13 13.20 18.72
C VAL A 656 19.57 14.62 18.62
N GLN A 657 20.25 15.57 19.26
CA GLN A 657 19.89 16.98 19.14
C GLN A 657 20.46 17.58 17.84
N PRO A 658 19.69 18.40 17.10
CA PRO A 658 20.22 19.17 15.98
C PRO A 658 21.35 20.08 16.44
N SER A 659 22.39 20.24 15.61
CA SER A 659 23.52 21.13 15.91
C SER A 659 23.94 21.90 14.67
N LYS A 660 24.44 23.12 14.89
CA LYS A 660 24.92 24.04 13.86
C LYS A 660 26.30 24.54 14.25
N HIS A 661 27.22 24.48 13.31
CA HIS A 661 28.66 24.68 13.49
C HIS A 661 29.13 25.74 12.51
N LYS A 662 29.29 26.98 12.98
CA LYS A 662 29.69 28.13 12.15
C LYS A 662 31.21 28.17 11.95
N ILE A 663 31.65 28.88 10.91
CA ILE A 663 33.06 29.24 10.76
C ILE A 663 33.49 30.08 11.98
N PHE A 664 34.58 29.68 12.62
CA PHE A 664 35.13 30.39 13.79
C PHE A 664 36.58 30.85 13.60
N GLN A 665 37.28 30.27 12.63
CA GLN A 665 38.64 30.65 12.25
C GLN A 665 38.90 30.26 10.80
N ASN A 666 40.05 30.64 10.24
CA ASN A 666 40.42 30.32 8.85
C ASN A 666 39.34 30.75 7.83
N HIS A 667 38.73 31.93 8.02
CA HIS A 667 37.66 32.47 7.18
C HIS A 667 37.91 32.42 5.65
N PRO A 668 39.14 32.61 5.15
CA PRO A 668 39.42 32.44 3.72
C PRO A 668 39.26 31.02 3.18
N ASN A 669 39.20 30.01 4.06
CA ASN A 669 39.17 28.59 3.73
C ASN A 669 37.81 27.94 4.07
N GLY A 670 36.71 28.63 3.78
CA GLY A 670 35.36 28.16 4.11
C GLY A 670 34.97 26.88 3.36
N ILE A 671 35.24 26.82 2.05
CA ILE A 671 35.09 25.61 1.22
C ILE A 671 36.34 25.37 0.39
N TYR A 672 36.54 24.13 -0.05
CA TYR A 672 37.61 23.75 -0.96
C TYR A 672 37.01 23.20 -2.26
N CYS A 673 37.22 23.90 -3.36
CA CYS A 673 36.77 23.47 -4.68
C CYS A 673 37.94 22.86 -5.44
N HIS A 674 37.82 21.59 -5.82
CA HIS A 674 38.88 20.88 -6.54
C HIS A 674 38.27 19.88 -7.51
N PRO A 675 38.72 19.81 -8.79
CA PRO A 675 38.07 19.00 -9.81
C PRO A 675 37.96 17.50 -9.47
N GLY A 676 38.91 16.97 -8.71
CA GLY A 676 38.91 15.57 -8.22
C GLY A 676 38.21 15.33 -6.87
N HIS A 677 37.55 16.33 -6.29
CA HIS A 677 36.87 16.22 -4.99
C HIS A 677 35.38 16.54 -5.17
N SER A 678 34.51 15.93 -4.37
CA SER A 678 33.13 16.44 -4.24
C SER A 678 33.07 17.52 -3.16
N ALA A 679 31.87 17.82 -2.66
CA ALA A 679 31.68 18.83 -1.62
C ALA A 679 32.66 18.68 -0.43
N THR A 680 33.45 19.73 -0.23
CA THR A 680 34.50 19.80 0.81
C THR A 680 34.43 21.14 1.52
N PHE A 681 34.24 21.09 2.84
CA PHE A 681 34.10 22.24 3.72
C PHE A 681 35.31 22.34 4.64
N GLY A 682 35.86 23.54 4.77
CA GLY A 682 36.88 23.91 5.76
C GLY A 682 38.32 23.67 5.31
N GLY A 683 39.22 24.54 5.76
CA GLY A 683 40.67 24.38 5.67
C GLY A 683 41.10 23.25 6.59
N GLY A 684 41.67 22.18 6.03
CA GLY A 684 41.88 20.92 6.77
C GLY A 684 40.77 19.88 6.57
N HIS A 685 39.77 20.20 5.73
CA HIS A 685 38.68 19.29 5.34
C HIS A 685 37.81 18.84 6.52
N ASP A 686 37.26 19.81 7.25
CA ASP A 686 36.36 19.60 8.40
C ASP A 686 35.18 18.70 8.07
N MET A 687 34.65 18.78 6.85
CA MET A 687 33.78 17.78 6.27
C MET A 687 34.12 17.58 4.80
N ARG A 688 34.38 16.34 4.40
CA ARG A 688 34.64 15.98 3.00
C ARG A 688 33.84 14.76 2.61
N VAL A 689 33.03 14.90 1.56
CA VAL A 689 32.39 13.76 0.88
C VAL A 689 33.29 13.31 -0.27
N PHE A 690 33.41 11.99 -0.47
CA PHE A 690 34.20 11.43 -1.56
C PHE A 690 33.68 10.04 -1.95
N SER A 691 33.84 9.68 -3.22
CA SER A 691 33.49 8.35 -3.71
C SER A 691 34.54 7.31 -3.32
N GLN A 692 34.07 6.10 -3.00
CA GLN A 692 34.91 4.91 -2.87
C GLN A 692 34.20 3.72 -3.50
N GLY A 693 34.51 3.42 -4.76
CA GLY A 693 33.82 2.38 -5.53
C GLY A 693 32.37 2.79 -5.82
N ALA A 694 31.41 1.90 -5.52
CA ALA A 694 29.98 2.12 -5.75
C ALA A 694 29.26 2.88 -4.62
N ALA A 695 29.99 3.35 -3.59
CA ALA A 695 29.43 4.07 -2.45
C ALA A 695 30.15 5.41 -2.22
N ALA A 696 29.54 6.32 -1.48
CA ALA A 696 30.21 7.51 -0.94
C ALA A 696 30.63 7.31 0.52
N LYS A 697 31.69 7.99 0.91
CA LYS A 697 32.11 8.17 2.29
C LYS A 697 32.17 9.65 2.63
N VAL A 698 32.01 9.91 3.93
CA VAL A 698 32.31 11.21 4.52
C VAL A 698 33.46 11.06 5.51
N ALA A 699 34.36 12.03 5.53
CA ALA A 699 35.37 12.19 6.58
C ALA A 699 35.17 13.53 7.29
N PHE A 700 35.37 13.54 8.60
CA PHE A 700 35.26 14.72 9.45
C PHE A 700 36.59 15.01 10.14
N SER A 701 36.90 16.30 10.24
CA SER A 701 38.01 16.86 11.00
C SER A 701 37.59 18.17 11.67
N ILE A 702 36.36 18.23 12.21
CA ILE A 702 35.76 19.48 12.68
C ILE A 702 36.61 20.11 13.78
N GLY A 703 36.80 21.43 13.67
CA GLY A 703 37.64 22.22 14.58
C GLY A 703 38.79 22.96 13.88
N ASN A 704 38.98 22.82 12.56
CA ASN A 704 39.99 23.63 11.86
C ASN A 704 39.41 24.94 11.31
N THR A 705 38.22 24.94 10.68
CA THR A 705 37.55 26.15 10.15
C THR A 705 36.18 26.34 10.80
N TYR A 706 35.42 25.26 10.91
CA TYR A 706 34.11 25.20 11.55
C TYR A 706 34.24 24.79 13.00
N SER A 707 33.48 25.44 13.88
CA SER A 707 33.58 25.21 15.32
C SER A 707 33.13 23.80 15.66
N SER A 708 33.85 23.12 16.53
CA SER A 708 33.37 21.88 17.14
C SER A 708 32.30 22.18 18.21
N ALA A 709 32.24 23.40 18.73
CA ALA A 709 31.30 23.77 19.78
C ALA A 709 29.95 24.20 19.19
N SER A 710 28.88 23.62 19.72
CA SER A 710 27.50 24.07 19.53
C SER A 710 26.78 24.17 20.89
N PRO A 711 25.60 24.81 20.96
CA PRO A 711 24.79 24.83 22.18
C PRO A 711 24.47 23.45 22.76
N GLN A 712 24.56 22.40 21.93
CA GLN A 712 24.26 21.01 22.26
C GLN A 712 25.49 20.21 22.70
N GLY A 713 26.70 20.78 22.63
CA GLY A 713 27.96 20.13 23.03
C GLY A 713 29.09 20.32 22.02
N ASN A 714 30.18 19.58 22.21
CA ASN A 714 31.34 19.58 21.31
C ASN A 714 31.30 18.36 20.38
N PHE A 715 31.42 18.59 19.07
CA PHE A 715 31.32 17.58 18.02
C PHE A 715 32.59 17.60 17.15
N THR A 716 33.27 16.46 17.08
CA THR A 716 34.41 16.25 16.16
C THR A 716 33.98 15.58 14.83
N PHE A 717 32.75 15.06 14.77
CA PHE A 717 32.11 14.48 13.60
C PHE A 717 30.57 14.58 13.71
N LEU A 718 29.87 14.54 12.57
CA LEU A 718 28.41 14.75 12.50
C LEU A 718 27.63 13.46 12.18
N ALA A 719 28.32 12.36 11.91
CA ALA A 719 27.76 11.03 11.70
C ALA A 719 27.98 10.12 12.93
N GLU A 720 28.04 8.80 12.73
CA GLU A 720 28.36 7.82 13.77
C GLU A 720 29.85 7.78 14.16
N THR A 721 30.75 8.18 13.25
CA THR A 721 32.21 8.06 13.37
C THR A 721 32.91 9.17 12.58
N GLN A 722 34.21 9.33 12.79
CA GLN A 722 35.05 10.30 12.07
C GLN A 722 35.11 10.03 10.55
N GLN A 723 34.96 8.77 10.14
CA GLN A 723 34.68 8.40 8.75
C GLN A 723 33.46 7.48 8.71
N ALA A 724 32.48 7.79 7.86
CA ALA A 724 31.25 7.02 7.73
C ALA A 724 30.90 6.74 6.27
N VAL A 725 30.21 5.63 6.03
CA VAL A 725 29.61 5.33 4.72
C VAL A 725 28.33 6.13 4.59
N VAL A 726 28.12 6.73 3.42
CA VAL A 726 26.96 7.55 3.11
C VAL A 726 26.06 6.76 2.16
N THR A 727 24.78 6.64 2.52
CA THR A 727 23.77 5.94 1.73
C THR A 727 23.27 6.77 0.57
N ASP A 728 23.16 8.09 0.76
CA ASP A 728 22.81 9.03 -0.31
C ASP A 728 23.22 10.46 0.07
N VAL A 729 23.31 11.32 -0.95
CA VAL A 729 23.64 12.75 -0.84
C VAL A 729 22.73 13.54 -1.75
N GLU A 730 22.13 14.59 -1.21
CA GLU A 730 21.31 15.55 -1.96
C GLU A 730 21.89 16.96 -1.81
N VAL A 731 21.90 17.72 -2.91
CA VAL A 731 22.36 19.11 -2.94
C VAL A 731 21.26 19.96 -3.53
N PHE A 732 20.92 21.04 -2.82
CA PHE A 732 19.87 21.98 -3.21
C PHE A 732 20.46 23.36 -3.46
N ALA A 733 19.99 24.05 -4.50
CA ALA A 733 20.16 25.48 -4.64
C ALA A 733 19.32 26.19 -3.57
N VAL A 734 19.89 27.21 -2.95
CA VAL A 734 19.22 28.01 -1.91
C VAL A 734 18.90 29.38 -2.48
N THR A 735 17.61 29.64 -2.70
CA THR A 735 17.13 30.96 -3.13
C THR A 735 16.48 31.66 -1.93
N ARG A 736 16.81 32.94 -1.73
CA ARG A 736 16.19 33.80 -0.72
C ARG A 736 15.36 34.85 -1.46
N GLN A 737 14.05 34.83 -1.28
CA GLN A 737 13.10 35.77 -1.91
C GLN A 737 12.76 36.91 -0.99
#